data_AF-A0A9Q0J745-F1
#
_entry.id   AF-A0A9Q0J745-F1
#
_cell.length_a   1.000
_cell.length_b   1.000
_cell.length_c   1.000
_cell.angle_alpha   90.00
_cell.angle_beta   90.00
_cell.angle_gamma   90.00
#
_symmetry.space_group_name_H-M   'P 1'
#
loop_
_entity.id
_entity.type
_entity.pdbx_description
1 polymer ?
#
loop_
_entity_poly.entity_id
_entity_poly.type
_entity_poly.pdbx_seq_one_letter_code
_entity_poly.pdbx_strand_id
1 'polypeptide(L)'
;MDLLVLYLVLLFVSIFFIYSTLYKNRTKAAGSFTLPPGRKGWPFIGETLEFVMAGRGGAPEKFVKDRMSKYSGEVFKTSLLGEDMVVFCGAPWNKFLFSKENKYVTSWWPKSVEKILLSEESIGKSPQKFKDLRDSFLHEFLKPDALQEYIPIMDSMAKQHLQENWVPNKEVKVYPLTKQYSFALACSLFMSIKDPDQLNTVSLLFKEVLDGLYSVPINFPGTTYSRAIKKGKRIREELVGIIKQRRRELLENEVTTKIDDILARLLQVSEFSDNEICDRIVGLLVAAHGTTIALAVIAGEMWPSLIAKAKAGGLDVIQTYVFWNLHEPQPGQYDFSGRRDLVRFIKEVQAQGLYASLRIGPFIQSEWSYGGLPFWLHDIPGIVYRSDNEPFKIENEYGMIEKAYGDQGPRYVKWAAQMAVGLKTGVPWVMCKESDAPDPVINSCNGRVCGSTFVGPNSPNKPSLWTENWTTRYEVFGEDAPVRTAEEIAYQVALFVAAKNGSFINYYMYHGGTNFGRSASAFVKTSYYDKAPLDEYGMISQPKWGHLKELHSAINLCMTPLLTGVKDTVSLGKRQQAYVFTVPSGGCAAFLVNTDTNGATVSFCNSSYDLSPLSISILPDCKTVAYNTAKVSTQYNKRTMARSKVLDGADMWQEFREGIPNYDETTIRADMILEHMNTTKDASDYLWYTFSFQHDSPNVQTMLGVSSLGHVLHAFVNGQAVGSAQGSFGSERFNLTTSISLSNGINNVSLLSAMVGLPDSGAYLERRAAGPNRVMIQDAQSLKDFTNYSWGYQVGLVGEKLQIYTDQGSNKVQWSKFSNGGNPLTWYKILVDSPPGDVPVALNLGSMGKGEAWINGQSIGRYWPSYRSPSGSSQIWYNVPRSFLKPTGNLLVLLEEKGGDPLQVSLDTVSVSQMCSHVSTSHLPPVSSWIGHNQGATQPGKVKGRRPRVQLACPSTSKISRILFASYGTPLGTCESTYSVGGCHLPSSKTIVELACLGRKSCSVPVSVRFFGGDPCPGSQKSLLVVAECK
;
A
#
# COMPACT_ATOMS: atom_id res chain seq x y z
N MET A 1 4.59 60.76 -17.20
CA MET A 1 3.89 59.52 -16.76
C MET A 1 2.43 59.79 -16.42
N ASP A 2 2.07 61.00 -16.00
CA ASP A 2 0.74 61.32 -15.44
C ASP A 2 -0.41 61.31 -16.45
N LEU A 3 -0.16 61.64 -17.72
CA LEU A 3 -1.20 61.60 -18.76
C LEU A 3 -1.63 60.15 -19.10
N LEU A 4 -0.67 59.21 -19.15
CA LEU A 4 -0.95 57.80 -19.47
C LEU A 4 -1.75 57.13 -18.36
N VAL A 5 -1.41 57.45 -17.10
CA VAL A 5 -2.15 56.97 -15.92
C VAL A 5 -3.57 57.54 -15.92
N LEU A 6 -3.75 58.83 -16.26
CA LEU A 6 -5.07 59.43 -16.37
C LEU A 6 -5.93 58.77 -17.46
N TYR A 7 -5.35 58.48 -18.64
CA TYR A 7 -6.04 57.76 -19.72
C TYR A 7 -6.43 56.33 -19.31
N LEU A 8 -5.56 55.61 -18.59
CA LEU A 8 -5.84 54.26 -18.09
C LEU A 8 -6.94 54.27 -17.02
N VAL A 9 -6.95 55.26 -16.14
CA VAL A 9 -8.00 55.45 -15.11
C VAL A 9 -9.34 55.79 -15.78
N LEU A 10 -9.35 56.72 -16.74
CA LEU A 10 -10.55 57.08 -17.49
C LEU A 10 -11.09 55.90 -18.29
N LEU A 11 -10.23 55.07 -18.91
CA LEU A 11 -10.62 53.85 -19.59
C LEU A 11 -11.27 52.86 -18.62
N PHE A 12 -10.69 52.64 -17.43
CA PHE A 12 -11.23 51.74 -16.42
C PHE A 12 -12.60 52.20 -15.89
N VAL A 13 -12.76 53.51 -15.64
CA VAL A 13 -14.04 54.10 -15.19
C VAL A 13 -15.10 53.99 -16.28
N SER A 14 -14.72 54.20 -17.55
CA SER A 14 -15.61 54.06 -18.71
C SER A 14 -16.09 52.62 -18.88
N ILE A 15 -15.18 51.64 -18.78
CA ILE A 15 -15.49 50.21 -18.84
C ILE A 15 -16.39 49.80 -17.66
N PHE A 16 -16.16 50.33 -16.47
CA PHE A 16 -17.00 50.08 -15.29
C PHE A 16 -18.43 50.64 -15.46
N PHE A 17 -18.59 51.83 -16.04
CA PHE A 17 -19.90 52.41 -16.29
C PHE A 17 -20.67 51.66 -17.39
N ILE A 18 -20.00 51.25 -18.46
CA ILE A 18 -20.56 50.40 -19.53
C ILE A 18 -20.96 49.03 -18.95
N TYR A 19 -20.14 48.46 -18.05
CA TYR A 19 -20.45 47.23 -17.33
C TYR A 19 -21.72 47.36 -16.46
N SER A 20 -21.83 48.45 -15.69
CA SER A 20 -23.01 48.72 -14.83
C SER A 20 -24.31 48.85 -15.64
N THR A 21 -24.26 49.52 -16.79
CA THR A 21 -25.43 49.71 -17.66
C THR A 21 -25.81 48.44 -18.44
N LEU A 22 -24.84 47.68 -18.95
CA LEU A 22 -25.10 46.41 -19.64
C LEU A 22 -25.54 45.30 -18.68
N TYR A 23 -25.02 45.28 -17.44
CA TYR A 23 -25.39 44.31 -16.41
C TYR A 23 -26.82 44.56 -15.88
N LYS A 24 -27.21 45.83 -15.69
CA LYS A 24 -28.61 46.18 -15.32
C LYS A 24 -29.62 45.90 -16.42
N ASN A 25 -29.23 45.93 -17.70
CA ASN A 25 -30.15 45.65 -18.81
C ASN A 25 -30.27 44.16 -19.17
N ARG A 26 -29.39 43.28 -18.68
CA ARG A 26 -29.49 41.82 -18.92
C ARG A 26 -30.32 41.04 -17.90
N THR A 27 -30.73 41.64 -16.78
CA THR A 27 -31.52 40.95 -15.74
C THR A 27 -33.04 41.09 -15.89
N LYS A 28 -33.54 41.66 -17.00
CA LYS A 28 -34.97 41.64 -17.36
C LYS A 28 -35.24 40.65 -18.49
N ALA A 29 -35.12 39.36 -18.21
CA ALA A 29 -35.87 38.27 -18.87
C ALA A 29 -35.25 36.91 -18.52
N ALA A 30 -35.66 36.29 -17.40
CA ALA A 30 -35.64 34.84 -17.25
C ALA A 30 -36.52 34.48 -16.05
N GLY A 31 -37.47 33.56 -16.26
CA GLY A 31 -38.43 33.13 -15.25
C GLY A 31 -37.80 32.51 -14.00
N SER A 32 -38.64 32.40 -12.97
CA SER A 32 -38.40 31.85 -11.63
C SER A 32 -37.80 30.43 -11.64
N PHE A 33 -36.49 30.31 -11.86
CA PHE A 33 -35.73 29.08 -11.59
C PHE A 33 -34.57 29.38 -10.65
N THR A 34 -34.45 28.59 -9.59
CA THR A 34 -33.35 28.66 -8.62
C THR A 34 -32.07 28.08 -9.24
N LEU A 35 -31.14 28.94 -9.64
CA LEU A 35 -29.83 28.52 -10.16
C LEU A 35 -28.89 28.07 -9.02
N PRO A 36 -27.96 27.14 -9.27
CA PRO A 36 -26.93 26.74 -8.30
C PRO A 36 -26.11 27.93 -7.74
N PRO A 37 -25.61 27.83 -6.50
CA PRO A 37 -24.75 28.86 -5.91
C PRO A 37 -23.42 28.97 -6.65
N GLY A 38 -22.75 30.11 -6.58
CA GLY A 38 -21.46 30.34 -7.27
C GLY A 38 -21.36 31.69 -7.97
N ARG A 39 -20.20 31.99 -8.57
CA ARG A 39 -19.93 33.26 -9.28
C ARG A 39 -19.35 32.99 -10.66
N LYS A 40 -19.63 33.87 -11.62
CA LYS A 40 -19.11 33.77 -12.99
C LYS A 40 -17.72 34.39 -13.17
N GLY A 41 -17.18 35.12 -12.19
CA GLY A 41 -15.85 35.75 -12.32
C GLY A 41 -15.85 37.00 -13.21
N TRP A 42 -14.71 37.27 -13.86
CA TRP A 42 -14.49 38.47 -14.68
C TRP A 42 -15.25 38.42 -16.02
N PRO A 43 -15.65 39.56 -16.61
CA PRO A 43 -16.28 39.59 -17.93
C PRO A 43 -15.42 38.88 -18.99
N PHE A 44 -16.05 38.04 -19.83
CA PHE A 44 -15.46 37.27 -20.95
C PHE A 44 -14.43 36.18 -20.58
N ILE A 45 -13.64 36.36 -19.51
CA ILE A 45 -12.61 35.40 -19.07
C ILE A 45 -13.12 34.50 -17.94
N GLY A 46 -14.13 34.95 -17.21
CA GLY A 46 -14.71 34.24 -16.08
C GLY A 46 -13.72 34.03 -14.94
N GLU A 47 -13.70 32.82 -14.41
CA GLU A 47 -12.73 32.35 -13.41
C GLU A 47 -11.58 31.53 -14.02
N THR A 48 -11.46 31.53 -15.35
CA THR A 48 -10.46 30.72 -16.09
C THR A 48 -9.04 30.97 -15.62
N LEU A 49 -8.69 32.22 -15.29
CA LEU A 49 -7.34 32.53 -14.83
C LEU A 49 -7.02 31.83 -13.50
N GLU A 50 -7.94 31.84 -12.55
CA GLU A 50 -7.77 31.15 -11.26
C GLU A 50 -7.68 29.63 -11.46
N PHE A 51 -8.48 29.06 -12.37
CA PHE A 51 -8.42 27.64 -12.73
C PHE A 51 -7.06 27.25 -13.34
N VAL A 52 -6.58 28.02 -14.31
CA VAL A 52 -5.30 27.77 -14.99
C VAL A 52 -4.12 27.97 -14.04
N MET A 53 -4.17 28.98 -13.16
CA MET A 53 -3.15 29.21 -12.14
C MET A 53 -3.09 28.06 -11.13
N ALA A 54 -4.23 27.54 -10.67
CA ALA A 54 -4.28 26.37 -9.79
C ALA A 54 -3.65 25.14 -10.44
N GLY A 55 -3.94 24.90 -11.73
CA GLY A 55 -3.32 23.83 -12.51
C GLY A 55 -1.81 24.00 -12.67
N ARG A 56 -1.31 25.21 -12.99
CA ARG A 56 0.13 25.50 -13.10
C ARG A 56 0.87 25.38 -11.76
N GLY A 57 0.18 25.64 -10.65
CA GLY A 57 0.69 25.45 -9.30
C GLY A 57 0.74 23.99 -8.84
N GLY A 58 0.36 23.02 -9.69
CA GLY A 58 0.35 21.59 -9.36
C GLY A 58 -0.82 21.13 -8.49
N ALA A 59 -1.86 21.96 -8.32
CA ALA A 59 -3.05 21.65 -7.54
C ALA A 59 -4.32 21.96 -8.35
N PRO A 60 -4.55 21.31 -9.50
CA PRO A 60 -5.69 21.59 -10.37
C PRO A 60 -7.05 21.40 -9.67
N GLU A 61 -7.14 20.49 -8.70
CA GLU A 61 -8.34 20.22 -7.90
C GLU A 61 -8.67 21.34 -6.91
N LYS A 62 -7.70 22.18 -6.56
CA LYS A 62 -7.88 23.31 -5.62
C LYS A 62 -9.00 24.22 -6.07
N PHE A 63 -9.06 24.53 -7.38
CA PHE A 63 -10.12 25.38 -7.93
C PHE A 63 -11.50 24.84 -7.55
N VAL A 64 -11.75 23.54 -7.74
CA VAL A 64 -13.04 22.91 -7.47
C VAL A 64 -13.29 22.82 -5.97
N LYS A 65 -12.30 22.38 -5.17
CA LYS A 65 -12.42 22.27 -3.69
C LYS A 65 -12.75 23.61 -3.04
N ASP A 66 -12.11 24.70 -3.47
CA ASP A 66 -12.35 26.04 -2.94
C ASP A 66 -13.80 26.50 -3.20
N ARG A 67 -14.36 26.21 -4.39
CA ARG A 67 -15.77 26.51 -4.69
C ARG A 67 -16.73 25.58 -3.95
N MET A 68 -16.37 24.30 -3.80
CA MET A 68 -17.19 23.36 -3.04
C MET A 68 -17.35 23.81 -1.60
N SER A 69 -16.25 24.21 -0.95
CA SER A 69 -16.26 24.72 0.42
C SER A 69 -16.98 26.07 0.53
N LYS A 70 -16.84 26.95 -0.47
CA LYS A 70 -17.38 28.31 -0.43
C LYS A 70 -18.86 28.42 -0.82
N TYR A 71 -19.33 27.58 -1.74
CA TYR A 71 -20.65 27.72 -2.36
C TYR A 71 -21.55 26.51 -2.09
N SER A 72 -21.12 25.30 -2.46
CA SER A 72 -21.86 24.05 -2.22
C SER A 72 -20.99 22.84 -2.53
N GLY A 73 -20.99 21.86 -1.63
CA GLY A 73 -20.27 20.59 -1.80
C GLY A 73 -20.83 19.68 -2.90
N GLU A 74 -22.03 19.98 -3.43
CA GLU A 74 -22.70 19.14 -4.42
C GLU A 74 -22.71 19.74 -5.83
N VAL A 75 -22.90 21.06 -5.95
CA VAL A 75 -23.01 21.71 -7.26
C VAL A 75 -22.79 23.21 -7.16
N PHE A 76 -22.01 23.79 -8.08
CA PHE A 76 -21.85 25.24 -8.16
C PHE A 76 -21.78 25.74 -9.59
N LYS A 77 -22.15 27.00 -9.81
CA LYS A 77 -21.99 27.69 -11.10
C LYS A 77 -20.66 28.45 -11.16
N THR A 78 -20.03 28.45 -12.33
CA THR A 78 -18.82 29.21 -12.64
C THR A 78 -18.83 29.66 -14.10
N SER A 79 -17.78 30.36 -14.54
CA SER A 79 -17.49 30.52 -15.96
C SER A 79 -16.03 30.16 -16.22
N LEU A 80 -15.80 29.22 -17.12
CA LEU A 80 -14.48 28.74 -17.50
C LEU A 80 -14.36 28.70 -19.02
N LEU A 81 -13.17 29.00 -19.53
CA LEU A 81 -12.83 28.97 -20.95
C LEU A 81 -13.78 29.80 -21.84
N GLY A 82 -14.36 30.87 -21.26
CA GLY A 82 -15.29 31.78 -21.94
C GLY A 82 -16.76 31.33 -21.92
N GLU A 83 -17.08 30.23 -21.23
CA GLU A 83 -18.41 29.63 -21.20
C GLU A 83 -18.99 29.63 -19.78
N ASP A 84 -20.31 29.74 -19.66
CA ASP A 84 -21.01 29.56 -18.39
C ASP A 84 -21.15 28.06 -18.09
N MET A 85 -20.73 27.65 -16.90
CA MET A 85 -20.69 26.23 -16.52
C MET A 85 -21.36 25.98 -15.17
N VAL A 86 -21.94 24.79 -15.04
CA VAL A 86 -22.33 24.20 -13.76
C VAL A 86 -21.41 23.02 -13.50
N VAL A 87 -20.70 23.06 -12.37
CA VAL A 87 -19.81 21.99 -11.92
C VAL A 87 -20.57 21.15 -10.91
N PHE A 88 -20.75 19.88 -11.26
CA PHE A 88 -21.35 18.87 -10.40
C PHE A 88 -20.26 18.15 -9.60
N CYS A 89 -20.50 17.95 -8.31
CA CYS A 89 -19.53 17.40 -7.36
C CYS A 89 -20.10 16.15 -6.70
N GLY A 90 -19.32 15.06 -6.71
CA GLY A 90 -19.68 13.81 -6.02
C GLY A 90 -20.33 12.74 -6.91
N ALA A 91 -20.42 11.52 -6.36
CA ALA A 91 -20.84 10.32 -7.07
C ALA A 91 -22.28 10.35 -7.63
N PRO A 92 -23.30 10.89 -6.91
CA PRO A 92 -24.68 10.93 -7.42
C PRO A 92 -24.79 11.73 -8.71
N TRP A 93 -24.08 12.86 -8.79
CA TRP A 93 -24.11 13.72 -9.96
C TRP A 93 -23.25 13.21 -11.12
N ASN A 94 -22.15 12.52 -10.83
CA ASN A 94 -21.42 11.76 -11.84
C ASN A 94 -22.35 10.70 -12.47
N LYS A 95 -23.07 9.92 -11.64
CA LYS A 95 -24.06 8.96 -12.13
C LYS A 95 -25.14 9.64 -12.95
N PHE A 96 -25.63 10.82 -12.53
CA PHE A 96 -26.59 11.59 -13.31
C PHE A 96 -26.04 11.97 -14.70
N LEU A 97 -24.85 12.57 -14.77
CA LEU A 97 -24.23 12.99 -16.02
C LEU A 97 -24.01 11.79 -16.98
N PHE A 98 -23.44 10.69 -16.48
CA PHE A 98 -23.14 9.53 -17.31
C PHE A 98 -24.39 8.70 -17.67
N SER A 99 -25.39 8.62 -16.81
CA SER A 99 -26.63 7.84 -17.08
C SER A 99 -27.68 8.61 -17.88
N LYS A 100 -27.55 9.93 -17.99
CA LYS A 100 -28.49 10.82 -18.70
C LYS A 100 -27.86 11.53 -19.90
N GLU A 101 -26.69 11.06 -20.34
CA GLU A 101 -26.05 11.54 -21.56
C GLU A 101 -26.97 11.35 -22.77
N ASN A 102 -27.14 12.39 -23.57
CA ASN A 102 -28.06 12.52 -24.71
C ASN A 102 -29.55 12.48 -24.35
N LYS A 103 -29.90 12.46 -23.05
CA LYS A 103 -31.29 12.63 -22.57
C LYS A 103 -31.50 14.00 -21.96
N TYR A 104 -30.60 14.42 -21.06
CA TYR A 104 -30.66 15.71 -20.38
C TYR A 104 -29.38 16.53 -20.52
N VAL A 105 -28.25 15.90 -20.85
CA VAL A 105 -26.95 16.55 -21.05
C VAL A 105 -26.28 15.96 -22.29
N THR A 106 -25.58 16.76 -23.07
CA THR A 106 -24.82 16.32 -24.25
C THR A 106 -23.36 16.70 -24.08
N SER A 107 -22.43 15.86 -24.55
CA SER A 107 -21.01 16.20 -24.57
C SER A 107 -20.75 17.30 -25.60
N TRP A 108 -19.94 18.29 -25.23
CA TRP A 108 -19.59 19.44 -26.06
C TRP A 108 -18.19 19.97 -25.68
N TRP A 109 -17.56 20.70 -26.58
CA TRP A 109 -16.31 21.41 -26.32
C TRP A 109 -16.56 22.92 -26.20
N PRO A 110 -15.88 23.64 -25.29
CA PRO A 110 -15.92 25.09 -25.26
C PRO A 110 -15.55 25.70 -26.62
N LYS A 111 -16.20 26.81 -27.03
CA LYS A 111 -15.89 27.48 -28.31
C LYS A 111 -14.42 27.85 -28.44
N SER A 112 -13.78 28.15 -27.31
CA SER A 112 -12.35 28.45 -27.25
C SER A 112 -11.50 27.25 -27.67
N VAL A 113 -11.90 26.03 -27.31
CA VAL A 113 -11.27 24.77 -27.71
C VAL A 113 -11.65 24.41 -29.15
N GLU A 114 -12.91 24.57 -29.54
CA GLU A 114 -13.36 24.32 -30.92
C GLU A 114 -12.55 25.13 -31.94
N LYS A 115 -12.29 26.42 -31.66
CA LYS A 115 -11.46 27.27 -32.53
C LYS A 115 -10.02 26.78 -32.71
N ILE A 116 -9.48 26.08 -31.71
CA ILE A 116 -8.13 25.53 -31.79
C ILE A 116 -8.16 24.23 -32.61
N LEU A 117 -9.11 23.33 -32.31
CA LEU A 117 -9.09 21.95 -32.80
C LEU A 117 -9.82 21.74 -34.13
N LEU A 118 -10.95 22.43 -34.35
CA LEU A 118 -11.85 22.18 -35.47
C LEU A 118 -11.61 23.13 -36.64
N SER A 119 -12.02 22.70 -37.83
CA SER A 119 -12.14 23.53 -39.03
C SER A 119 -13.31 24.53 -38.92
N GLU A 120 -13.24 25.62 -39.68
CA GLU A 120 -14.30 26.65 -39.73
C GLU A 120 -15.66 26.07 -40.14
N GLU A 121 -15.66 25.05 -40.98
CA GLU A 121 -16.86 24.33 -41.43
C GLU A 121 -17.50 23.47 -40.33
N SER A 122 -16.73 23.05 -39.33
CA SER A 122 -17.18 22.15 -38.25
C SER A 122 -17.61 22.89 -36.97
N ILE A 123 -17.17 24.14 -36.80
CA ILE A 123 -17.48 24.95 -35.61
C ILE A 123 -19.00 25.17 -35.51
N GLY A 124 -19.57 24.85 -34.34
CA GLY A 124 -21.01 25.04 -34.06
C GLY A 124 -21.97 24.02 -34.69
N LYS A 125 -21.47 22.96 -35.34
CA LYS A 125 -22.31 21.82 -35.81
C LYS A 125 -22.62 20.85 -34.64
N SER A 126 -23.81 20.24 -34.65
CA SER A 126 -24.32 19.38 -33.55
C SER A 126 -23.44 18.15 -33.26
N PRO A 127 -23.14 17.83 -31.98
CA PRO A 127 -22.40 16.64 -31.56
C PRO A 127 -23.07 15.29 -31.91
N GLN A 128 -24.35 15.28 -32.26
CA GLN A 128 -25.11 14.03 -32.47
C GLN A 128 -24.56 13.18 -33.64
N LYS A 129 -24.18 13.82 -34.76
CA LYS A 129 -23.53 13.15 -35.90
C LYS A 129 -22.12 12.63 -35.60
N PHE A 130 -21.47 13.11 -34.53
CA PHE A 130 -20.17 12.61 -34.10
C PHE A 130 -20.28 11.27 -33.37
N LYS A 131 -21.36 11.04 -32.62
CA LYS A 131 -21.59 9.82 -31.83
C LYS A 131 -22.00 8.62 -32.69
N ASP A 132 -22.97 8.80 -33.58
CA ASP A 132 -23.52 7.69 -34.40
C ASP A 132 -22.43 7.03 -35.27
N LEU A 133 -21.45 7.81 -35.72
CA LEU A 133 -20.29 7.30 -36.45
C LEU A 133 -19.19 6.78 -35.52
N ARG A 134 -18.94 7.42 -34.36
CA ARG A 134 -18.00 6.91 -33.35
C ARG A 134 -18.35 5.47 -33.00
N ASP A 135 -19.63 5.21 -32.76
CA ASP A 135 -20.13 3.90 -32.40
C ASP A 135 -20.10 2.92 -33.60
N SER A 136 -20.10 3.40 -34.86
CA SER A 136 -19.99 2.56 -36.07
C SER A 136 -18.56 2.16 -36.45
N PHE A 137 -17.54 3.00 -36.23
CA PHE A 137 -16.14 2.68 -36.61
C PHE A 137 -15.26 2.18 -35.46
N LEU A 138 -15.43 2.68 -34.22
CA LEU A 138 -14.58 2.24 -33.09
C LEU A 138 -14.87 0.80 -32.68
N HIS A 139 -16.10 0.32 -32.84
CA HIS A 139 -16.43 -1.07 -32.54
C HIS A 139 -15.60 -2.04 -33.39
N GLU A 140 -15.43 -1.77 -34.68
CA GLU A 140 -14.58 -2.58 -35.57
C GLU A 140 -13.08 -2.48 -35.23
N PHE A 141 -12.60 -1.30 -34.87
CA PHE A 141 -11.19 -1.08 -34.49
C PHE A 141 -10.82 -1.77 -33.17
N LEU A 142 -11.76 -1.87 -32.23
CA LEU A 142 -11.56 -2.47 -30.91
C LEU A 142 -11.90 -3.96 -30.88
N LYS A 143 -12.22 -4.59 -32.01
CA LYS A 143 -12.41 -6.05 -32.07
C LYS A 143 -11.11 -6.77 -31.74
N PRO A 144 -11.18 -7.93 -31.06
CA PRO A 144 -10.01 -8.75 -30.76
C PRO A 144 -9.11 -9.01 -31.98
N ASP A 145 -9.70 -9.28 -33.15
CA ASP A 145 -8.95 -9.58 -34.38
C ASP A 145 -8.16 -8.38 -34.89
N ALA A 146 -8.74 -7.17 -34.86
CA ALA A 146 -8.03 -5.94 -35.24
C ALA A 146 -6.92 -5.62 -34.23
N LEU A 147 -7.17 -5.81 -32.93
CA LEU A 147 -6.17 -5.62 -31.88
C LEU A 147 -4.97 -6.56 -32.03
N GLN A 148 -5.19 -7.82 -32.46
CA GLN A 148 -4.10 -8.77 -32.74
C GLN A 148 -3.16 -8.27 -33.85
N GLU A 149 -3.67 -7.52 -34.83
CA GLU A 149 -2.85 -6.94 -35.89
C GLU A 149 -2.03 -5.71 -35.41
N TYR A 150 -2.54 -4.94 -34.44
CA TYR A 150 -1.84 -3.77 -33.90
C TYR A 150 -0.78 -4.13 -32.84
N ILE A 151 -0.96 -5.21 -32.08
CA ILE A 151 -0.04 -5.60 -31.00
C ILE A 151 1.42 -5.75 -31.47
N PRO A 152 1.73 -6.43 -32.59
CA PRO A 152 3.10 -6.52 -33.09
C PRO A 152 3.73 -5.16 -33.42
N ILE A 153 2.93 -4.22 -33.94
CA ILE A 153 3.37 -2.85 -34.24
C ILE A 153 3.69 -2.11 -32.95
N MET A 154 2.81 -2.20 -31.95
CA MET A 154 3.02 -1.61 -30.63
C MET A 154 4.27 -2.16 -29.95
N ASP A 155 4.45 -3.49 -29.95
CA ASP A 155 5.61 -4.16 -29.36
C ASP A 155 6.92 -3.76 -30.05
N SER A 156 6.93 -3.71 -31.39
CA SER A 156 8.08 -3.29 -32.17
C SER A 156 8.47 -1.83 -31.87
N MET A 157 7.50 -0.91 -31.92
CA MET A 157 7.74 0.50 -31.63
C MET A 157 8.16 0.73 -30.16
N ALA A 158 7.60 -0.03 -29.21
CA ALA A 158 8.00 0.04 -27.81
C ALA A 158 9.46 -0.39 -27.63
N LYS A 159 9.84 -1.54 -28.21
CA LYS A 159 11.23 -2.04 -28.16
C LYS A 159 12.20 -1.03 -28.76
N GLN A 160 11.88 -0.47 -29.93
CA GLN A 160 12.71 0.54 -30.58
C GLN A 160 12.83 1.80 -29.70
N HIS A 161 11.72 2.32 -29.20
CA HIS A 161 11.73 3.51 -28.34
C HIS A 161 12.57 3.31 -27.08
N LEU A 162 12.47 2.13 -26.45
CA LEU A 162 13.30 1.75 -25.30
C LEU A 162 14.79 1.67 -25.69
N GLN A 163 15.13 1.02 -26.81
CA GLN A 163 16.52 0.87 -27.26
C GLN A 163 17.18 2.20 -27.61
N GLU A 164 16.44 3.13 -28.20
CA GLU A 164 16.99 4.41 -28.65
C GLU A 164 17.00 5.47 -27.54
N ASN A 165 15.94 5.52 -26.73
CA ASN A 165 15.72 6.64 -25.81
C ASN A 165 15.91 6.25 -24.33
N TRP A 166 15.91 4.97 -24.00
CA TRP A 166 16.02 4.50 -22.61
C TRP A 166 17.35 3.79 -22.34
N VAL A 167 17.66 2.73 -23.08
CA VAL A 167 18.85 1.89 -22.89
C VAL A 167 20.18 2.67 -22.90
N PRO A 168 20.38 3.70 -23.74
CA PRO A 168 21.65 4.45 -23.77
C PRO A 168 21.81 5.41 -22.59
N ASN A 169 20.72 5.73 -21.88
CA ASN A 169 20.69 6.77 -20.85
C ASN A 169 20.70 6.15 -19.44
N LYS A 170 21.57 6.67 -18.56
CA LYS A 170 21.60 6.25 -17.15
C LYS A 170 20.37 6.72 -16.36
N GLU A 171 19.75 7.81 -16.79
CA GLU A 171 18.55 8.40 -16.19
C GLU A 171 17.64 8.91 -17.31
N VAL A 172 16.34 8.68 -17.19
CA VAL A 172 15.34 9.08 -18.19
C VAL A 172 14.20 9.85 -17.56
N LYS A 173 13.76 10.91 -18.24
CA LYS A 173 12.53 11.62 -17.88
C LYS A 173 11.36 10.86 -18.51
N VAL A 174 10.73 9.99 -17.73
CA VAL A 174 9.66 9.08 -18.18
C VAL A 174 8.50 9.84 -18.83
N TYR A 175 7.98 10.88 -18.18
CA TYR A 175 6.81 11.63 -18.68
C TYR A 175 6.98 12.20 -20.11
N PRO A 176 8.07 12.94 -20.45
CA PRO A 176 8.26 13.44 -21.82
C PRO A 176 8.58 12.35 -22.85
N LEU A 177 9.33 11.30 -22.48
CA LEU A 177 9.62 10.20 -23.42
C LEU A 177 8.38 9.35 -23.72
N THR A 178 7.55 9.08 -22.71
CA THR A 178 6.26 8.39 -22.90
C THR A 178 5.29 9.25 -23.74
N LYS A 179 5.33 10.59 -23.63
CA LYS A 179 4.63 11.52 -24.54
C LYS A 179 5.06 11.34 -25.99
N GLN A 180 6.36 11.32 -26.22
CA GLN A 180 6.91 11.11 -27.55
C GLN A 180 6.50 9.74 -28.12
N TYR A 181 6.64 8.66 -27.33
CA TYR A 181 6.27 7.31 -27.74
C TYR A 181 4.78 7.18 -28.07
N SER A 182 3.90 7.61 -27.18
CA SER A 182 2.45 7.49 -27.38
C SER A 182 1.96 8.32 -28.56
N PHE A 183 2.52 9.51 -28.77
CA PHE A 183 2.24 10.32 -29.96
C PHE A 183 2.69 9.62 -31.25
N ALA A 184 3.92 9.07 -31.26
CA ALA A 184 4.46 8.32 -32.37
C ALA A 184 3.58 7.10 -32.71
N LEU A 185 3.20 6.34 -31.68
CA LEU A 185 2.35 5.18 -31.81
C LEU A 185 0.96 5.55 -32.33
N ALA A 186 0.35 6.62 -31.81
CA ALA A 186 -0.95 7.10 -32.29
C ALA A 186 -0.89 7.52 -33.77
N CYS A 187 0.15 8.23 -34.18
CA CYS A 187 0.33 8.61 -35.59
C CYS A 187 0.52 7.39 -36.50
N SER A 188 1.25 6.37 -36.02
CA SER A 188 1.45 5.10 -36.72
C SER A 188 0.14 4.32 -36.85
N LEU A 189 -0.61 4.14 -35.76
CA LEU A 189 -1.86 3.35 -35.78
C LEU A 189 -3.03 4.08 -36.46
N PHE A 190 -3.09 5.41 -36.39
CA PHE A 190 -4.24 6.16 -36.92
C PHE A 190 -4.07 6.52 -38.39
N MET A 191 -2.83 6.72 -38.85
CA MET A 191 -2.55 7.29 -40.19
C MET A 191 -1.39 6.59 -40.92
N SER A 192 -0.76 5.59 -40.32
CA SER A 192 0.46 4.93 -40.83
C SER A 192 1.62 5.90 -41.09
N ILE A 193 1.73 6.98 -40.32
CA ILE A 193 2.88 7.89 -40.40
C ILE A 193 4.08 7.19 -39.77
N LYS A 194 5.08 6.84 -40.59
CA LYS A 194 6.32 6.18 -40.17
C LYS A 194 7.57 7.03 -40.44
N ASP A 195 7.43 8.09 -41.24
CA ASP A 195 8.52 9.00 -41.55
C ASP A 195 8.90 9.86 -40.32
N PRO A 196 10.15 9.82 -39.84
CA PRO A 196 10.57 10.55 -38.64
C PRO A 196 10.46 12.08 -38.75
N ASP A 197 10.72 12.65 -39.94
CA ASP A 197 10.69 14.10 -40.15
C ASP A 197 9.26 14.64 -40.18
N GLN A 198 8.36 13.91 -40.84
CA GLN A 198 6.93 14.17 -40.81
C GLN A 198 6.38 14.03 -39.39
N LEU A 199 6.76 12.98 -38.65
CA LEU A 199 6.33 12.77 -37.28
C LEU A 199 6.78 13.90 -36.34
N ASN A 200 8.04 14.32 -36.45
CA ASN A 200 8.59 15.43 -35.66
C ASN A 200 7.85 16.74 -35.96
N THR A 201 7.56 17.01 -37.23
CA THR A 201 6.81 18.21 -37.66
C THR A 201 5.41 18.24 -37.05
N VAL A 202 4.65 17.14 -37.16
CA VAL A 202 3.30 17.05 -36.57
C VAL A 202 3.36 17.13 -35.04
N SER A 203 4.34 16.48 -34.41
CA SER A 203 4.52 16.50 -32.95
C SER A 203 4.76 17.91 -32.39
N LEU A 204 5.65 18.68 -33.02
CA LEU A 204 5.96 20.05 -32.61
C LEU A 204 4.76 20.99 -32.75
N LEU A 205 4.00 20.87 -33.85
CA LEU A 205 2.77 21.63 -34.05
C LEU A 205 1.70 21.24 -33.02
N PHE A 206 1.56 19.94 -32.74
CA PHE A 206 0.58 19.42 -31.81
C PHE A 206 0.85 19.83 -30.35
N LYS A 207 2.12 19.90 -29.94
CA LYS A 207 2.49 20.38 -28.61
C LYS A 207 1.97 21.80 -28.34
N GLU A 208 2.18 22.72 -29.27
CA GLU A 208 1.69 24.11 -29.15
C GLU A 208 0.16 24.17 -29.14
N VAL A 209 -0.51 23.26 -29.86
CA VAL A 209 -1.97 23.12 -29.82
C VAL A 209 -2.44 22.75 -28.42
N LEU A 210 -1.83 21.74 -27.80
CA LEU A 210 -2.18 21.28 -26.45
C LEU A 210 -1.95 22.34 -25.37
N ASP A 211 -0.84 23.10 -25.46
CA ASP A 211 -0.54 24.19 -24.53
C ASP A 211 -1.62 25.29 -24.56
N GLY A 212 -2.31 25.44 -25.70
CA GLY A 212 -3.41 26.39 -25.87
C GLY A 212 -4.77 25.93 -25.36
N LEU A 213 -5.04 24.62 -25.32
CA LEU A 213 -6.36 24.07 -24.98
C LEU A 213 -6.86 24.48 -23.59
N TYR A 214 -5.93 24.58 -22.64
CA TYR A 214 -6.22 24.95 -21.25
C TYR A 214 -5.62 26.32 -20.89
N SER A 215 -5.45 27.20 -21.89
CA SER A 215 -4.97 28.57 -21.68
C SER A 215 -6.11 29.57 -21.55
N VAL A 216 -5.80 30.79 -21.08
CA VAL A 216 -6.78 31.87 -21.03
C VAL A 216 -7.15 32.24 -22.48
N PRO A 217 -8.45 32.24 -22.85
CA PRO A 217 -8.91 32.32 -24.25
C PRO A 217 -8.85 33.75 -24.83
N ILE A 218 -7.67 34.39 -24.76
CA ILE A 218 -7.41 35.73 -25.27
C ILE A 218 -6.66 35.60 -26.59
N ASN A 219 -7.35 35.85 -27.70
CA ASN A 219 -6.76 35.82 -29.03
C ASN A 219 -6.05 37.14 -29.37
N PHE A 220 -4.94 37.41 -28.68
CA PHE A 220 -4.09 38.56 -28.93
C PHE A 220 -2.70 38.10 -29.39
N PRO A 221 -2.05 38.77 -30.35
CA PRO A 221 -0.73 38.37 -30.83
C PRO A 221 0.27 38.15 -29.69
N GLY A 222 0.92 36.99 -29.66
CA GLY A 222 1.91 36.62 -28.63
C GLY A 222 1.36 35.83 -27.44
N THR A 223 0.04 35.72 -27.26
CA THR A 223 -0.56 34.84 -26.24
C THR A 223 -0.42 33.35 -26.62
N THR A 224 -0.43 32.46 -25.63
CA THR A 224 -0.44 31.00 -25.87
C THR A 224 -1.66 30.59 -26.69
N TYR A 225 -2.82 31.19 -26.43
CA TYR A 225 -4.06 30.92 -27.16
C TYR A 225 -3.98 31.31 -28.65
N SER A 226 -3.42 32.48 -28.98
CA SER A 226 -3.27 32.90 -30.39
C SER A 226 -2.26 32.04 -31.16
N ARG A 227 -1.17 31.63 -30.50
CA ARG A 227 -0.23 30.65 -31.08
C ARG A 227 -0.91 29.31 -31.36
N ALA A 228 -1.69 28.81 -30.41
CA ALA A 228 -2.39 27.54 -30.57
C ALA A 228 -3.42 27.56 -31.71
N ILE A 229 -4.16 28.65 -31.91
CA ILE A 229 -5.05 28.80 -33.09
C ILE A 229 -4.24 28.72 -34.40
N LYS A 230 -3.13 29.47 -34.49
CA LYS A 230 -2.28 29.47 -35.70
C LYS A 230 -1.69 28.09 -35.98
N LYS A 231 -1.22 27.40 -34.93
CA LYS A 231 -0.65 26.05 -35.03
C LYS A 231 -1.71 24.99 -35.29
N GLY A 232 -2.91 25.14 -34.74
CA GLY A 232 -4.10 24.34 -35.02
C GLY A 232 -4.50 24.40 -36.49
N LYS A 233 -4.49 25.60 -37.09
CA LYS A 233 -4.68 25.74 -38.54
C LYS A 233 -3.60 25.00 -39.33
N ARG A 234 -2.33 25.18 -38.93
CA ARG A 234 -1.20 24.56 -39.63
C ARG A 234 -1.22 23.04 -39.55
N ILE A 235 -1.50 22.44 -38.40
CA ILE A 235 -1.58 20.98 -38.27
C ILE A 235 -2.71 20.41 -39.12
N ARG A 236 -3.85 21.10 -39.23
CA ARG A 236 -4.94 20.68 -40.12
C ARG A 236 -4.53 20.72 -41.60
N GLU A 237 -3.81 21.76 -42.03
CA GLU A 237 -3.29 21.82 -43.41
C GLU A 237 -2.40 20.62 -43.74
N GLU A 238 -1.49 20.24 -42.83
CA GLU A 238 -0.62 19.07 -43.00
C GLU A 238 -1.44 17.76 -43.04
N LEU A 239 -2.37 17.57 -42.09
CA LEU A 239 -3.20 16.37 -42.00
C LEU A 239 -4.15 16.23 -43.20
N VAL A 240 -4.74 17.31 -43.70
CA VAL A 240 -5.56 17.30 -44.92
C VAL A 240 -4.71 16.91 -46.14
N GLY A 241 -3.44 17.32 -46.19
CA GLY A 241 -2.49 16.84 -47.19
C GLY A 241 -2.36 15.31 -47.19
N ILE A 242 -2.19 14.73 -46.00
CA ILE A 242 -2.09 13.27 -45.79
C ILE A 242 -3.40 12.57 -46.19
N ILE A 243 -4.55 13.11 -45.79
CA ILE A 243 -5.87 12.56 -46.13
C ILE A 243 -6.07 12.51 -47.65
N LYS A 244 -5.76 13.60 -48.35
CA LYS A 244 -5.86 13.67 -49.82
C LYS A 244 -4.93 12.70 -50.52
N GLN A 245 -3.70 12.55 -50.01
CA GLN A 245 -2.76 11.57 -50.53
C GLN A 245 -3.30 10.15 -50.35
N ARG A 246 -3.73 9.80 -49.14
CA ARG A 246 -4.26 8.46 -48.85
C ARG A 246 -5.52 8.14 -49.67
N ARG A 247 -6.38 9.13 -49.91
CA ARG A 247 -7.55 8.97 -50.77
C ARG A 247 -7.16 8.63 -52.22
N ARG A 248 -6.10 9.23 -52.76
CA ARG A 248 -5.58 8.86 -54.10
C ARG A 248 -5.00 7.45 -54.10
N GLU A 249 -4.20 7.11 -53.11
CA GLU A 249 -3.60 5.76 -52.97
C GLU A 249 -4.66 4.65 -52.91
N LEU A 250 -5.82 4.90 -52.29
CA LEU A 250 -6.94 3.97 -52.22
C LEU A 250 -7.72 3.87 -53.55
N LEU A 251 -7.79 4.95 -54.34
CA LEU A 251 -8.43 4.96 -55.66
C LEU A 251 -7.56 4.30 -56.74
N GLU A 252 -6.23 4.39 -56.60
CA GLU A 252 -5.26 3.84 -57.56
C GLU A 252 -4.98 2.33 -57.35
N ASN A 253 -5.14 1.81 -56.13
CA ASN A 253 -4.83 0.42 -55.78
C ASN A 253 -6.11 -0.43 -55.57
N GLU A 254 -6.87 -0.72 -56.63
CA GLU A 254 -8.01 -1.67 -56.56
C GLU A 254 -7.60 -3.14 -56.27
N VAL A 255 -6.30 -3.47 -56.18
CA VAL A 255 -5.85 -4.85 -55.93
C VAL A 255 -4.67 -4.89 -54.96
N THR A 256 -4.87 -5.55 -53.82
CA THR A 256 -3.87 -6.12 -52.89
C THR A 256 -2.99 -5.18 -52.06
N THR A 257 -3.54 -4.56 -51.02
CA THR A 257 -2.91 -4.54 -49.69
C THR A 257 -3.94 -4.14 -48.64
N LYS A 258 -4.04 -4.94 -47.57
CA LYS A 258 -4.93 -4.71 -46.43
C LYS A 258 -4.40 -3.52 -45.61
N ILE A 259 -4.60 -2.29 -46.10
CA ILE A 259 -4.22 -1.07 -45.38
C ILE A 259 -5.29 -0.83 -44.33
N ASP A 260 -4.96 -1.14 -43.07
CA ASP A 260 -5.94 -1.22 -41.98
C ASP A 260 -5.65 -0.22 -40.84
N ASP A 261 -5.43 1.06 -41.20
CA ASP A 261 -5.39 2.16 -40.21
C ASP A 261 -6.73 2.91 -40.12
N ILE A 262 -6.89 3.71 -39.05
CA ILE A 262 -8.15 4.43 -38.80
C ILE A 262 -8.50 5.37 -39.96
N LEU A 263 -7.51 6.05 -40.56
CA LEU A 263 -7.71 6.94 -41.70
C LEU A 263 -8.27 6.19 -42.92
N ALA A 264 -7.70 5.04 -43.28
CA ALA A 264 -8.16 4.22 -44.40
C ALA A 264 -9.62 3.77 -44.19
N ARG A 265 -9.97 3.36 -42.96
CA ARG A 265 -11.34 2.97 -42.61
C ARG A 265 -12.31 4.16 -42.63
N LEU A 266 -11.91 5.33 -42.13
CA LEU A 266 -12.73 6.54 -42.21
C LEU A 266 -13.02 6.94 -43.66
N LEU A 267 -12.06 6.76 -44.57
CA LEU A 267 -12.22 7.03 -45.99
C LEU A 267 -13.16 6.02 -46.70
N GLN A 268 -13.30 4.79 -46.19
CA GLN A 268 -14.18 3.76 -46.75
C GLN A 268 -15.62 3.82 -46.23
N VAL A 269 -15.83 4.26 -44.98
CA VAL A 269 -17.13 4.19 -44.29
C VAL A 269 -17.96 5.46 -44.45
N SER A 270 -17.44 6.54 -45.07
CA SER A 270 -18.10 7.85 -44.98
C SER A 270 -18.00 8.78 -46.20
N GLU A 271 -19.05 9.58 -46.40
CA GLU A 271 -19.10 10.72 -47.33
C GLU A 271 -18.56 12.03 -46.72
N PHE A 272 -17.67 11.96 -45.72
CA PHE A 272 -17.16 13.17 -45.07
C PHE A 272 -16.19 13.96 -45.95
N SER A 273 -16.23 15.28 -45.78
CA SER A 273 -15.20 16.17 -46.32
C SER A 273 -13.83 15.91 -45.68
N ASP A 274 -12.75 16.27 -46.37
CA ASP A 274 -11.39 16.09 -45.84
C ASP A 274 -11.19 16.84 -44.51
N ASN A 275 -11.85 17.98 -44.35
CA ASN A 275 -11.83 18.79 -43.12
C ASN A 275 -12.49 18.05 -41.95
N GLU A 276 -13.63 17.41 -42.17
CA GLU A 276 -14.34 16.64 -41.15
C GLU A 276 -13.56 15.37 -40.74
N ILE A 277 -12.88 14.72 -41.68
CA ILE A 277 -11.98 13.59 -41.37
C ILE A 277 -10.78 14.08 -40.55
N CYS A 278 -10.19 15.21 -40.94
CA CYS A 278 -9.07 15.83 -40.23
C CYS A 278 -9.44 16.18 -38.78
N ASP A 279 -10.58 16.83 -38.57
CA ASP A 279 -11.05 17.23 -37.23
C ASP A 279 -11.21 16.01 -36.30
N ARG A 280 -11.66 14.86 -36.84
CA ARG A 280 -11.81 13.59 -36.10
C ARG A 280 -10.45 12.99 -35.70
N ILE A 281 -9.49 12.97 -36.62
CA ILE A 281 -8.13 12.47 -36.35
C ILE A 281 -7.46 13.33 -35.28
N VAL A 282 -7.59 14.66 -35.34
CA VAL A 282 -7.08 15.56 -34.31
C VAL A 282 -7.70 15.25 -32.95
N GLY A 283 -9.01 14.99 -32.88
CA GLY A 283 -9.68 14.56 -31.64
C GLY A 283 -9.11 13.25 -31.07
N LEU A 284 -8.85 12.25 -31.91
CA LEU A 284 -8.23 10.98 -31.51
C LEU A 284 -6.79 11.17 -30.99
N LEU A 285 -6.00 12.02 -31.64
CA LEU A 285 -4.64 12.35 -31.18
C LEU A 285 -4.64 13.04 -29.81
N VAL A 286 -5.61 13.92 -29.54
CA VAL A 286 -5.76 14.58 -28.23
C VAL A 286 -6.04 13.54 -27.14
N ALA A 287 -6.93 12.59 -27.42
CA ALA A 287 -7.26 11.50 -26.49
C ALA A 287 -6.07 10.55 -26.24
N ALA A 288 -5.37 10.14 -27.30
CA ALA A 288 -4.28 9.18 -27.22
C ALA A 288 -3.03 9.72 -26.49
N HIS A 289 -2.76 11.02 -26.59
CA HIS A 289 -1.58 11.65 -26.02
C HIS A 289 -1.77 12.12 -24.57
N GLY A 290 -2.85 12.85 -24.24
CA GLY A 290 -2.96 13.48 -22.91
C GLY A 290 -3.36 12.51 -21.80
N THR A 291 -4.43 11.76 -22.04
CA THR A 291 -5.17 11.01 -21.02
C THR A 291 -4.52 9.67 -20.70
N THR A 292 -4.04 8.97 -21.73
CA THR A 292 -3.40 7.64 -21.62
C THR A 292 -2.11 7.69 -20.82
N ILE A 293 -1.32 8.77 -20.95
CA ILE A 293 -0.02 8.91 -20.28
C ILE A 293 -0.19 9.17 -18.79
N ALA A 294 -1.16 10.00 -18.41
CA ALA A 294 -1.45 10.24 -17.00
C ALA A 294 -1.78 8.92 -16.29
N LEU A 295 -2.59 8.06 -16.92
CA LEU A 295 -2.89 6.72 -16.41
C LEU A 295 -1.67 5.80 -16.38
N ALA A 296 -0.84 5.80 -17.43
CA ALA A 296 0.35 4.96 -17.52
C ALA A 296 1.45 5.33 -16.50
N VAL A 297 1.61 6.61 -16.17
CA VAL A 297 2.65 7.11 -15.25
C VAL A 297 2.24 6.96 -13.77
N ILE A 298 0.94 6.92 -13.46
CA ILE A 298 0.41 6.72 -12.10
C ILE A 298 0.62 5.26 -11.59
N ALA A 299 1.02 4.33 -12.46
CA ALA A 299 1.17 2.91 -12.14
C ALA A 299 2.37 2.54 -11.22
N GLY A 300 3.08 3.52 -10.62
CA GLY A 300 4.24 3.32 -9.74
C GLY A 300 3.92 3.06 -8.26
N GLU A 301 2.94 2.20 -7.95
CA GLU A 301 2.62 1.80 -6.57
C GLU A 301 3.28 0.48 -6.17
N MET A 302 3.34 0.16 -4.88
CA MET A 302 4.02 -1.07 -4.40
C MET A 302 3.28 -2.36 -4.74
N TRP A 303 1.95 -2.32 -4.91
CA TRP A 303 1.11 -3.52 -5.08
C TRP A 303 1.55 -4.41 -6.25
N PRO A 304 1.79 -3.89 -7.48
CA PRO A 304 2.27 -4.72 -8.58
C PRO A 304 3.53 -5.51 -8.25
N SER A 305 4.53 -4.89 -7.59
CA SER A 305 5.77 -5.55 -7.22
C SER A 305 5.57 -6.63 -6.15
N LEU A 306 4.74 -6.35 -5.15
CA LEU A 306 4.43 -7.29 -4.07
C LEU A 306 3.69 -8.52 -4.60
N ILE A 307 2.66 -8.31 -5.43
CA ILE A 307 1.87 -9.38 -6.06
C ILE A 307 2.75 -10.20 -7.01
N ALA A 308 3.66 -9.58 -7.75
CA ALA A 308 4.59 -10.29 -8.63
C ALA A 308 5.55 -11.19 -7.85
N LYS A 309 6.06 -10.72 -6.70
CA LYS A 309 6.89 -11.52 -5.79
C LYS A 309 6.09 -12.65 -5.14
N ALA A 310 4.82 -12.44 -4.83
CA ALA A 310 3.92 -13.48 -4.31
C ALA A 310 3.67 -14.59 -5.36
N LYS A 311 3.33 -14.20 -6.59
CA LYS A 311 3.22 -15.13 -7.73
C LYS A 311 4.51 -15.90 -7.96
N ALA A 312 5.65 -15.20 -7.98
CA ALA A 312 6.96 -15.83 -8.15
C ALA A 312 7.34 -16.77 -6.99
N GLY A 313 6.73 -16.59 -5.83
CA GLY A 313 6.83 -17.46 -4.65
C GLY A 313 5.91 -18.67 -4.70
N GLY A 314 5.10 -18.81 -5.76
CA GLY A 314 4.20 -19.95 -5.97
C GLY A 314 2.85 -19.83 -5.26
N LEU A 315 2.37 -18.60 -4.99
CA LEU A 315 0.99 -18.41 -4.54
C LEU A 315 0.02 -18.40 -5.71
N ASP A 316 -1.18 -18.96 -5.49
CA ASP A 316 -2.32 -18.91 -6.43
C ASP A 316 -3.38 -17.87 -6.01
N VAL A 317 -3.42 -17.52 -4.72
CA VAL A 317 -4.45 -16.65 -4.12
C VAL A 317 -3.81 -15.56 -3.27
N ILE A 318 -4.30 -14.33 -3.40
CA ILE A 318 -4.01 -13.21 -2.48
C ILE A 318 -5.21 -13.01 -1.55
N GLN A 319 -5.00 -13.16 -0.24
CA GLN A 319 -6.02 -12.86 0.76
C GLN A 319 -5.84 -11.45 1.31
N THR A 320 -6.94 -10.70 1.46
CA THR A 320 -6.93 -9.39 2.12
C THR A 320 -8.18 -9.18 2.96
N TYR A 321 -8.06 -8.37 4.02
CA TYR A 321 -9.21 -7.82 4.73
C TYR A 321 -9.80 -6.61 4.00
N VAL A 322 -11.03 -6.24 4.37
CA VAL A 322 -11.63 -4.93 4.07
C VAL A 322 -11.69 -4.11 5.35
N PHE A 323 -11.08 -2.92 5.35
CA PHE A 323 -10.91 -2.10 6.55
C PHE A 323 -12.04 -1.05 6.63
N TRP A 324 -13.16 -1.38 7.27
CA TRP A 324 -14.36 -0.53 7.24
C TRP A 324 -14.10 0.88 7.77
N ASN A 325 -13.46 1.03 8.93
CA ASN A 325 -13.11 2.34 9.49
C ASN A 325 -12.25 3.22 8.57
N LEU A 326 -11.44 2.62 7.70
CA LEU A 326 -10.64 3.34 6.71
C LEU A 326 -11.47 3.78 5.51
N HIS A 327 -12.46 2.96 5.13
CA HIS A 327 -13.35 3.20 4.00
C HIS A 327 -14.55 4.08 4.35
N GLU A 328 -15.01 4.12 5.61
CA GLU A 328 -16.13 4.94 6.06
C GLU A 328 -15.78 5.67 7.36
N PRO A 329 -14.82 6.64 7.31
CA PRO A 329 -14.38 7.38 8.49
C PRO A 329 -15.50 8.22 9.12
N GLN A 330 -16.54 8.55 8.36
CA GLN A 330 -17.76 9.21 8.83
C GLN A 330 -18.98 8.48 8.24
N PRO A 331 -20.11 8.41 8.97
CA PRO A 331 -21.30 7.71 8.48
C PRO A 331 -21.73 8.21 7.10
N GLY A 332 -21.87 7.29 6.15
CA GLY A 332 -22.26 7.54 4.76
C GLY A 332 -21.17 8.17 3.87
N GLN A 333 -19.98 8.46 4.39
CA GLN A 333 -18.88 9.07 3.63
C GLN A 333 -17.78 8.05 3.31
N TYR A 334 -17.83 7.52 2.08
CA TYR A 334 -16.90 6.48 1.66
C TYR A 334 -15.63 7.02 0.98
N ASP A 335 -14.47 6.43 1.30
CA ASP A 335 -13.17 6.71 0.68
C ASP A 335 -12.50 5.42 0.17
N PHE A 336 -12.50 5.27 -1.15
CA PHE A 336 -11.82 4.22 -1.90
C PHE A 336 -10.70 4.79 -2.78
N SER A 337 -10.03 5.87 -2.35
CA SER A 337 -8.94 6.50 -3.10
C SER A 337 -7.55 6.11 -2.61
N GLY A 338 -6.54 6.27 -3.49
CA GLY A 338 -5.14 5.99 -3.16
C GLY A 338 -4.94 4.57 -2.61
N ARG A 339 -4.30 4.46 -1.43
CA ARG A 339 -4.09 3.16 -0.76
C ARG A 339 -5.37 2.44 -0.30
N ARG A 340 -6.53 3.11 -0.39
CA ARG A 340 -7.85 2.59 -0.01
C ARG A 340 -8.64 2.09 -1.22
N ASP A 341 -8.06 2.15 -2.42
CA ASP A 341 -8.71 1.65 -3.63
C ASP A 341 -8.65 0.12 -3.68
N LEU A 342 -9.59 -0.51 -2.97
CA LEU A 342 -9.74 -1.97 -2.93
C LEU A 342 -9.98 -2.55 -4.32
N VAL A 343 -10.75 -1.87 -5.18
CA VAL A 343 -11.08 -2.37 -6.52
C VAL A 343 -9.83 -2.40 -7.39
N ARG A 344 -9.00 -1.36 -7.35
CA ARG A 344 -7.71 -1.34 -8.06
C ARG A 344 -6.79 -2.44 -7.55
N PHE A 345 -6.70 -2.65 -6.24
CA PHE A 345 -5.89 -3.73 -5.68
C PHE A 345 -6.33 -5.11 -6.20
N ILE A 346 -7.64 -5.41 -6.18
CA ILE A 346 -8.18 -6.68 -6.68
C ILE A 346 -7.98 -6.82 -8.20
N LYS A 347 -8.12 -5.74 -8.97
CA LYS A 347 -7.82 -5.75 -10.41
C LYS A 347 -6.35 -6.01 -10.69
N GLU A 348 -5.43 -5.54 -9.85
CA GLU A 348 -4.01 -5.84 -9.97
C GLU A 348 -3.72 -7.33 -9.70
N VAL A 349 -4.37 -7.92 -8.68
CA VAL A 349 -4.30 -9.37 -8.42
C VAL A 349 -4.79 -10.16 -9.65
N GLN A 350 -5.92 -9.76 -10.23
CA GLN A 350 -6.47 -10.36 -11.45
C GLN A 350 -5.53 -10.19 -12.65
N ALA A 351 -4.97 -8.99 -12.87
CA ALA A 351 -4.06 -8.71 -13.98
C ALA A 351 -2.81 -9.59 -13.96
N GLN A 352 -2.38 -10.01 -12.77
CA GLN A 352 -1.28 -10.95 -12.60
C GLN A 352 -1.70 -12.43 -12.65
N GLY A 353 -2.98 -12.72 -12.87
CA GLY A 353 -3.50 -14.08 -13.02
C GLY A 353 -3.57 -14.86 -11.70
N LEU A 354 -3.74 -14.17 -10.58
CA LEU A 354 -3.99 -14.77 -9.26
C LEU A 354 -5.47 -14.63 -8.89
N TYR A 355 -5.95 -15.50 -8.01
CA TYR A 355 -7.26 -15.35 -7.38
C TYR A 355 -7.19 -14.42 -6.15
N ALA A 356 -8.35 -13.95 -5.69
CA ALA A 356 -8.46 -13.18 -4.45
C ALA A 356 -9.37 -13.89 -3.45
N SER A 357 -8.97 -13.89 -2.18
CA SER A 357 -9.82 -14.25 -1.03
C SER A 357 -10.12 -12.98 -0.24
N LEU A 358 -11.35 -12.49 -0.33
CA LEU A 358 -11.75 -11.23 0.30
C LEU A 358 -12.41 -11.49 1.66
N ARG A 359 -11.69 -11.19 2.75
CA ARG A 359 -12.21 -11.29 4.11
C ARG A 359 -12.86 -9.96 4.48
N ILE A 360 -14.14 -9.84 4.14
CA ILE A 360 -14.88 -8.58 4.27
C ILE A 360 -15.00 -8.12 5.74
N GLY A 361 -15.04 -9.06 6.69
CA GLY A 361 -15.35 -8.74 8.08
C GLY A 361 -16.84 -8.43 8.21
N PRO A 362 -17.24 -7.28 8.81
CA PRO A 362 -16.49 -6.03 8.86
C PRO A 362 -15.76 -5.82 10.19
N PHE A 363 -16.06 -6.60 11.24
CA PHE A 363 -15.06 -6.84 12.27
C PHE A 363 -14.00 -7.75 11.66
N ILE A 364 -12.73 -7.37 11.71
CA ILE A 364 -11.61 -8.10 11.09
C ILE A 364 -10.49 -8.42 12.09
N GLN A 365 -10.54 -7.85 13.30
CA GLN A 365 -9.40 -7.82 14.23
C GLN A 365 -8.16 -7.23 13.56
N SER A 366 -7.31 -8.09 12.96
CA SER A 366 -6.14 -7.72 12.15
C SER A 366 -5.08 -6.87 12.86
N GLU A 367 -5.09 -6.80 14.19
CA GLU A 367 -4.24 -5.85 14.94
C GLU A 367 -4.40 -4.41 14.46
N TRP A 368 -5.60 -4.12 13.98
CA TRP A 368 -6.01 -2.87 13.39
C TRP A 368 -6.92 -2.12 14.36
N SER A 369 -6.83 -0.80 14.40
CA SER A 369 -7.57 0.04 15.33
C SER A 369 -9.06 -0.34 15.34
N TYR A 370 -9.59 -0.64 16.53
CA TYR A 370 -10.97 -1.02 16.77
C TYR A 370 -11.46 -2.27 16.01
N GLY A 371 -10.53 -3.14 15.63
CA GLY A 371 -10.83 -4.36 14.87
C GLY A 371 -11.43 -4.08 13.49
N GLY A 372 -11.18 -2.89 12.93
CA GLY A 372 -11.72 -2.43 11.65
C GLY A 372 -13.06 -1.72 11.74
N LEU A 373 -13.71 -1.66 12.90
CA LEU A 373 -14.99 -0.99 13.07
C LEU A 373 -14.80 0.54 13.14
N PRO A 374 -15.59 1.35 12.40
CA PRO A 374 -15.60 2.79 12.58
C PRO A 374 -16.02 3.18 13.99
N PHE A 375 -15.33 4.14 14.63
CA PHE A 375 -15.66 4.52 16.00
C PHE A 375 -17.06 5.10 16.14
N TRP A 376 -17.59 5.79 15.12
CA TRP A 376 -18.94 6.36 15.14
C TRP A 376 -20.06 5.33 15.37
N LEU A 377 -19.81 4.03 15.14
CA LEU A 377 -20.74 2.96 15.50
C LEU A 377 -21.02 2.95 17.00
N HIS A 378 -20.03 3.33 17.83
CA HIS A 378 -20.13 3.31 19.29
C HIS A 378 -21.28 4.16 19.81
N ASP A 379 -21.63 5.22 19.07
CA ASP A 379 -22.66 6.19 19.47
C ASP A 379 -24.08 5.78 19.06
N ILE A 380 -24.24 4.63 18.39
CA ILE A 380 -25.56 4.12 18.02
C ILE A 380 -26.30 3.64 19.27
N PRO A 381 -27.49 4.17 19.60
CA PRO A 381 -28.21 3.79 20.80
C PRO A 381 -28.49 2.28 20.88
N GLY A 382 -28.13 1.67 22.00
CA GLY A 382 -28.38 0.25 22.26
C GLY A 382 -27.48 -0.71 21.47
N ILE A 383 -26.40 -0.21 20.85
CA ILE A 383 -25.48 -1.07 20.10
C ILE A 383 -24.73 -2.04 21.01
N VAL A 384 -24.63 -3.29 20.54
CA VAL A 384 -23.75 -4.31 21.11
C VAL A 384 -23.04 -4.96 19.94
N TYR A 385 -21.72 -4.86 19.91
CA TYR A 385 -20.98 -5.40 18.77
C TYR A 385 -20.98 -6.92 18.78
N ARG A 386 -21.08 -7.49 17.57
CA ARG A 386 -20.98 -8.94 17.32
C ARG A 386 -21.97 -9.72 18.21
N SER A 387 -23.23 -9.29 18.27
CA SER A 387 -24.32 -10.01 18.95
C SER A 387 -25.59 -9.93 18.10
N ASP A 388 -26.65 -10.66 18.46
CA ASP A 388 -27.96 -10.58 17.83
C ASP A 388 -28.65 -9.26 18.23
N ASN A 389 -28.12 -8.16 17.70
CA ASN A 389 -28.47 -6.78 17.99
C ASN A 389 -28.83 -6.10 16.67
N GLU A 390 -30.11 -5.75 16.47
CA GLU A 390 -30.58 -5.14 15.21
C GLU A 390 -29.74 -3.93 14.72
N PRO A 391 -29.24 -3.04 15.60
CA PRO A 391 -28.33 -1.96 15.19
C PRO A 391 -26.99 -2.41 14.57
N PHE A 392 -26.52 -3.63 14.84
CA PHE A 392 -25.23 -4.11 14.35
C PHE A 392 -25.18 -5.62 14.19
N LYS A 393 -24.96 -6.09 12.97
CA LYS A 393 -24.64 -7.50 12.72
C LYS A 393 -23.67 -7.65 11.50
N ILE A 394 -22.51 -8.36 11.62
CA ILE A 394 -21.61 -9.07 10.64
C ILE A 394 -20.18 -9.36 11.29
N GLU A 395 -19.40 -10.39 10.87
CA GLU A 395 -18.37 -11.13 11.67
C GLU A 395 -16.95 -11.48 11.06
N ASN A 396 -15.89 -11.64 11.91
CA ASN A 396 -14.66 -12.47 11.76
C ASN A 396 -14.13 -13.10 13.10
N GLU A 397 -13.74 -14.39 13.13
CA GLU A 397 -13.31 -15.18 14.33
C GLU A 397 -14.32 -15.21 15.51
N TYR A 398 -15.62 -15.35 15.25
CA TYR A 398 -16.67 -15.28 16.28
C TYR A 398 -16.61 -16.36 17.35
N GLY A 399 -16.34 -17.61 16.97
CA GLY A 399 -16.47 -18.77 17.85
C GLY A 399 -15.62 -18.68 19.13
N MET A 400 -14.60 -17.82 19.12
CA MET A 400 -13.78 -17.49 20.30
C MET A 400 -14.54 -16.70 21.37
N ILE A 401 -15.55 -15.92 20.99
CA ILE A 401 -16.33 -15.05 21.89
C ILE A 401 -17.83 -15.36 21.90
N GLU A 402 -18.34 -16.20 20.99
CA GLU A 402 -19.76 -16.57 20.88
C GLU A 402 -20.40 -16.87 22.25
N LYS A 403 -19.73 -17.73 23.04
CA LYS A 403 -20.20 -18.13 24.37
C LYS A 403 -20.42 -16.97 25.34
N ALA A 404 -19.71 -15.86 25.15
CA ALA A 404 -19.86 -14.67 26.00
C ALA A 404 -21.21 -13.97 25.83
N TYR A 405 -21.95 -14.27 24.74
CA TYR A 405 -23.26 -13.71 24.42
C TYR A 405 -24.45 -14.65 24.70
N GLY A 406 -24.19 -15.85 25.25
CA GLY A 406 -25.23 -16.85 25.53
C GLY A 406 -26.07 -17.17 24.28
N ASP A 407 -27.40 -17.18 24.41
CA ASP A 407 -28.32 -17.52 23.31
C ASP A 407 -28.30 -16.55 22.12
N GLN A 408 -27.75 -15.34 22.30
CA GLN A 408 -27.63 -14.35 21.22
C GLN A 408 -26.50 -14.69 20.25
N GLY A 409 -25.45 -15.36 20.71
CA GLY A 409 -24.30 -15.74 19.88
C GLY A 409 -24.69 -16.68 18.72
N PRO A 410 -25.26 -17.86 19.00
CA PRO A 410 -25.67 -18.80 17.95
C PRO A 410 -26.73 -18.24 16.99
N ARG A 411 -27.62 -17.36 17.47
CA ARG A 411 -28.61 -16.68 16.60
C ARG A 411 -27.94 -15.73 15.62
N TYR A 412 -26.96 -14.98 16.11
CA TYR A 412 -26.17 -14.07 15.32
C TYR A 412 -25.32 -14.79 14.26
N VAL A 413 -24.68 -15.92 14.59
CA VAL A 413 -23.94 -16.75 13.60
C VAL A 413 -24.86 -17.20 12.46
N LYS A 414 -26.05 -17.72 12.80
CA LYS A 414 -27.05 -18.15 11.81
C LYS A 414 -27.49 -16.99 10.92
N TRP A 415 -27.80 -15.83 11.52
CA TRP A 415 -28.14 -14.62 10.77
C TRP A 415 -27.00 -14.18 9.84
N ALA A 416 -25.77 -14.14 10.33
CA ALA A 416 -24.62 -13.64 9.57
C ALA A 416 -24.34 -14.51 8.35
N ALA A 417 -24.36 -15.83 8.53
CA ALA A 417 -24.23 -16.79 7.45
C ALA A 417 -25.37 -16.68 6.43
N GLN A 418 -26.63 -16.61 6.90
CA GLN A 418 -27.80 -16.48 6.02
C GLN A 418 -27.79 -15.19 5.22
N MET A 419 -27.46 -14.06 5.86
CA MET A 419 -27.34 -12.76 5.22
C MET A 419 -26.25 -12.79 4.14
N ALA A 420 -25.04 -13.26 4.48
CA ALA A 420 -23.91 -13.31 3.55
C ALA A 420 -24.20 -14.20 2.34
N VAL A 421 -24.74 -15.41 2.56
CA VAL A 421 -25.15 -16.32 1.48
C VAL A 421 -26.29 -15.74 0.66
N GLY A 422 -27.22 -15.01 1.29
CA GLY A 422 -28.33 -14.31 0.66
C GLY A 422 -27.92 -13.21 -0.32
N LEU A 423 -26.69 -12.69 -0.23
CA LEU A 423 -26.11 -11.74 -1.19
C LEU A 423 -25.80 -12.37 -2.56
N LYS A 424 -25.85 -13.72 -2.67
CA LYS A 424 -25.69 -14.47 -3.93
C LYS A 424 -24.45 -14.05 -4.73
N THR A 425 -23.30 -13.96 -4.05
CA THR A 425 -22.01 -13.55 -4.63
C THR A 425 -21.50 -14.48 -5.74
N GLY A 426 -22.05 -15.70 -5.85
CA GLY A 426 -21.62 -16.71 -6.84
C GLY A 426 -20.38 -17.50 -6.44
N VAL A 427 -19.82 -17.26 -5.24
CA VAL A 427 -18.63 -17.93 -4.70
C VAL A 427 -18.86 -18.38 -3.24
N PRO A 428 -18.12 -19.38 -2.72
CA PRO A 428 -18.28 -19.87 -1.35
C PRO A 428 -17.97 -18.82 -0.28
N TRP A 429 -18.63 -18.95 0.87
CA TRP A 429 -18.35 -18.17 2.08
C TRP A 429 -17.57 -19.00 3.10
N VAL A 430 -16.69 -18.35 3.85
CA VAL A 430 -15.82 -18.97 4.86
C VAL A 430 -15.92 -18.20 6.19
N MET A 431 -16.09 -18.92 7.30
CA MET A 431 -15.98 -18.38 8.66
C MET A 431 -14.82 -19.07 9.39
N CYS A 432 -13.91 -18.29 9.94
CA CYS A 432 -12.71 -18.80 10.58
C CYS A 432 -12.92 -19.02 12.07
N LYS A 433 -12.34 -20.11 12.60
CA LYS A 433 -12.54 -20.60 13.98
C LYS A 433 -14.02 -20.82 14.38
N GLU A 434 -14.89 -21.03 13.40
CA GLU A 434 -16.32 -21.21 13.61
C GLU A 434 -16.71 -22.69 13.46
N SER A 435 -16.58 -23.49 14.52
CA SER A 435 -16.77 -24.95 14.43
C SER A 435 -18.17 -25.36 13.99
N ASP A 436 -19.18 -24.53 14.20
CA ASP A 436 -20.59 -24.77 13.90
C ASP A 436 -21.13 -23.88 12.76
N ALA A 437 -20.25 -23.35 11.90
CA ALA A 437 -20.64 -22.58 10.72
C ALA A 437 -21.75 -23.29 9.90
N PRO A 438 -22.94 -22.67 9.73
CA PRO A 438 -24.07 -23.33 9.11
C PRO A 438 -23.88 -23.47 7.59
N ASP A 439 -24.45 -24.51 7.01
CA ASP A 439 -24.39 -24.73 5.56
C ASP A 439 -25.03 -23.55 4.78
N PRO A 440 -24.45 -23.15 3.63
CA PRO A 440 -23.28 -23.73 2.94
C PRO A 440 -21.91 -23.14 3.36
N VAL A 441 -21.82 -22.38 4.45
CA VAL A 441 -20.58 -21.69 4.87
C VAL A 441 -19.52 -22.68 5.35
N ILE A 442 -18.28 -22.50 4.91
CA ILE A 442 -17.15 -23.38 5.25
C ILE A 442 -16.46 -22.89 6.52
N ASN A 443 -16.26 -23.77 7.50
CA ASN A 443 -15.43 -23.46 8.66
C ASN A 443 -13.94 -23.61 8.32
N SER A 444 -13.11 -22.69 8.80
CA SER A 444 -11.65 -22.76 8.58
C SER A 444 -10.85 -22.68 9.87
N CYS A 445 -9.57 -23.05 9.79
CA CYS A 445 -8.60 -22.97 10.88
C CYS A 445 -7.74 -21.70 10.77
N ASN A 446 -7.39 -21.12 11.92
CA ASN A 446 -6.37 -20.07 12.06
C ASN A 446 -5.39 -20.46 13.18
N GLY A 447 -4.12 -20.12 13.03
CA GLY A 447 -3.09 -20.39 14.02
C GLY A 447 -1.75 -20.79 13.40
N ARG A 448 -0.80 -21.23 14.24
CA ARG A 448 0.52 -21.72 13.78
C ARG A 448 0.51 -23.19 13.36
N VAL A 449 -0.33 -24.02 13.98
CA VAL A 449 -0.17 -25.48 13.96
C VAL A 449 -1.44 -26.23 13.54
N CYS A 450 -2.22 -25.67 12.61
CA CYS A 450 -3.46 -26.32 12.13
C CYS A 450 -3.20 -27.69 11.49
N GLY A 451 -1.99 -27.97 11.00
CA GLY A 451 -1.59 -29.32 10.57
C GLY A 451 -1.77 -30.37 11.66
N SER A 452 -1.56 -30.00 12.92
CA SER A 452 -1.80 -30.87 14.08
C SER A 452 -3.17 -30.63 14.72
N THR A 453 -3.57 -29.37 14.93
CA THR A 453 -4.71 -29.01 15.80
C THR A 453 -6.06 -28.95 15.11
N PHE A 454 -6.12 -28.84 13.78
CA PHE A 454 -7.42 -28.76 13.11
C PHE A 454 -8.13 -30.11 13.16
N VAL A 455 -9.35 -30.11 13.71
CA VAL A 455 -10.19 -31.32 13.82
C VAL A 455 -10.80 -31.74 12.48
N GLY A 456 -10.93 -30.79 11.54
CA GLY A 456 -11.54 -31.01 10.24
C GLY A 456 -12.71 -30.06 9.98
N PRO A 457 -13.26 -30.08 8.75
CA PRO A 457 -14.47 -29.36 8.41
C PRO A 457 -15.66 -29.92 9.20
N ASN A 458 -16.67 -29.10 9.45
CA ASN A 458 -17.87 -29.49 10.21
C ASN A 458 -18.91 -30.27 9.39
N SER A 459 -18.58 -30.60 8.14
CA SER A 459 -19.35 -31.46 7.24
C SER A 459 -18.39 -32.19 6.29
N PRO A 460 -18.65 -33.47 5.95
CA PRO A 460 -17.81 -34.21 4.99
C PRO A 460 -17.86 -33.62 3.56
N ASN A 461 -18.84 -32.78 3.25
CA ASN A 461 -18.98 -32.13 1.95
C ASN A 461 -18.21 -30.80 1.84
N LYS A 462 -17.48 -30.40 2.88
CA LYS A 462 -16.71 -29.15 2.94
C LYS A 462 -15.20 -29.43 2.88
N PRO A 463 -14.42 -28.56 2.24
CA PRO A 463 -12.96 -28.69 2.22
C PRO A 463 -12.32 -28.24 3.54
N SER A 464 -11.13 -28.79 3.84
CA SER A 464 -10.27 -28.29 4.93
C SER A 464 -9.51 -27.04 4.49
N LEU A 465 -9.83 -25.90 5.12
CA LEU A 465 -9.21 -24.60 4.82
C LEU A 465 -8.40 -24.06 6.01
N TRP A 466 -7.21 -23.53 5.74
CA TRP A 466 -6.39 -22.82 6.72
C TRP A 466 -6.22 -21.35 6.29
N THR A 467 -7.07 -20.48 6.84
CA THR A 467 -7.19 -19.07 6.42
C THR A 467 -6.13 -18.15 7.02
N GLU A 468 -5.50 -18.56 8.13
CA GLU A 468 -4.36 -17.83 8.71
C GLU A 468 -3.30 -18.78 9.25
N ASN A 469 -2.32 -19.09 8.41
CA ASN A 469 -1.07 -19.71 8.83
C ASN A 469 -0.10 -18.63 9.31
N TRP A 470 -0.04 -18.42 10.63
CA TRP A 470 0.71 -17.31 11.21
C TRP A 470 2.21 -17.41 10.93
N THR A 471 2.77 -16.57 10.05
CA THR A 471 4.19 -16.64 9.63
C THR A 471 5.16 -16.12 10.69
N THR A 472 4.63 -15.45 11.72
CA THR A 472 5.27 -14.96 12.94
C THR A 472 4.14 -14.64 13.94
N ARG A 473 4.24 -13.56 14.73
CA ARG A 473 3.14 -12.89 15.42
C ARG A 473 3.44 -11.39 15.30
N TYR A 474 2.40 -10.58 15.28
CA TYR A 474 2.54 -9.12 15.29
C TYR A 474 3.41 -8.63 16.45
N GLU A 475 4.01 -7.46 16.27
CA GLU A 475 4.91 -6.88 17.25
C GLU A 475 4.22 -5.73 17.99
N VAL A 476 4.47 -5.60 19.30
CA VAL A 476 3.96 -4.51 20.14
C VAL A 476 5.11 -3.69 20.71
N PHE A 477 4.90 -2.40 20.98
CA PHE A 477 5.88 -1.57 21.66
C PHE A 477 6.19 -2.15 23.05
N GLY A 478 7.49 -2.23 23.39
CA GLY A 478 7.98 -2.80 24.65
C GLY A 478 8.28 -4.31 24.63
N GLU A 479 7.94 -5.04 23.56
CA GLU A 479 8.23 -6.49 23.44
C GLU A 479 9.19 -6.81 22.26
N ASP A 480 9.88 -7.94 22.38
CA ASP A 480 10.72 -8.50 21.31
C ASP A 480 9.89 -9.25 20.26
N ALA A 481 10.36 -9.24 19.01
CA ALA A 481 9.67 -9.88 17.91
C ALA A 481 9.74 -11.43 18.00
N PRO A 482 8.60 -12.14 18.02
CA PRO A 482 8.61 -13.60 18.04
C PRO A 482 8.98 -14.18 16.67
N VAL A 483 10.06 -14.96 16.58
CA VAL A 483 10.50 -15.57 15.31
C VAL A 483 9.82 -16.93 15.10
N ARG A 484 9.40 -17.19 13.86
CA ARG A 484 8.95 -18.51 13.38
C ARG A 484 9.78 -18.89 12.16
N THR A 485 10.41 -20.06 12.20
CA THR A 485 11.37 -20.50 11.18
C THR A 485 10.68 -20.98 9.90
N ALA A 486 11.42 -21.08 8.80
CA ALA A 486 10.88 -21.53 7.52
C ALA A 486 10.49 -23.02 7.56
N GLU A 487 11.28 -23.81 8.28
CA GLU A 487 11.17 -25.24 8.47
C GLU A 487 9.91 -25.61 9.23
N GLU A 488 9.60 -24.88 10.30
CA GLU A 488 8.40 -25.11 11.10
C GLU A 488 7.13 -24.79 10.30
N ILE A 489 7.14 -23.68 9.54
CA ILE A 489 6.02 -23.33 8.65
C ILE A 489 5.86 -24.43 7.59
N ALA A 490 6.94 -24.84 6.94
CA ALA A 490 6.90 -25.87 5.91
C ALA A 490 6.41 -27.23 6.45
N TYR A 491 6.85 -27.61 7.65
CA TYR A 491 6.40 -28.81 8.35
C TYR A 491 4.89 -28.79 8.57
N GLN A 492 4.35 -27.70 9.13
CA GLN A 492 2.92 -27.61 9.43
C GLN A 492 2.06 -27.54 8.16
N VAL A 493 2.54 -26.89 7.10
CA VAL A 493 1.84 -26.85 5.81
C VAL A 493 1.81 -28.24 5.17
N ALA A 494 2.95 -28.94 5.09
CA ALA A 494 3.00 -30.29 4.55
C ALA A 494 2.15 -31.26 5.37
N LEU A 495 2.14 -31.13 6.69
CA LEU A 495 1.28 -31.92 7.58
C LEU A 495 -0.20 -31.62 7.36
N PHE A 496 -0.58 -30.35 7.19
CA PHE A 496 -1.97 -29.97 6.92
C PHE A 496 -2.48 -30.55 5.61
N VAL A 497 -1.69 -30.45 4.53
CA VAL A 497 -2.01 -31.06 3.23
C VAL A 497 -2.20 -32.57 3.37
N ALA A 498 -1.22 -33.26 3.95
CA ALA A 498 -1.21 -34.73 3.99
C ALA A 498 -2.18 -35.34 5.01
N ALA A 499 -2.16 -34.84 6.25
CA ALA A 499 -2.94 -35.42 7.36
C ALA A 499 -4.39 -34.95 7.35
N LYS A 500 -4.64 -33.67 7.05
CA LYS A 500 -5.96 -33.03 7.19
C LYS A 500 -6.72 -32.90 5.87
N ASN A 501 -6.20 -33.47 4.77
CA ASN A 501 -6.69 -33.26 3.41
C ASN A 501 -6.80 -31.75 3.10
N GLY A 502 -5.81 -30.99 3.56
CA GLY A 502 -5.77 -29.54 3.41
C GLY A 502 -5.71 -29.13 1.95
N SER A 503 -6.66 -28.29 1.51
CA SER A 503 -6.79 -27.85 0.11
C SER A 503 -6.66 -26.33 -0.09
N PHE A 504 -6.59 -25.57 1.01
CA PHE A 504 -6.31 -24.14 0.98
C PHE A 504 -5.46 -23.76 2.18
N ILE A 505 -4.36 -23.03 1.95
CA ILE A 505 -3.50 -22.48 2.98
C ILE A 505 -3.19 -21.03 2.62
N ASN A 506 -3.48 -20.13 3.54
CA ASN A 506 -3.11 -18.72 3.41
C ASN A 506 -2.10 -18.33 4.50
N TYR A 507 -0.99 -17.71 4.08
CA TYR A 507 0.03 -17.20 5.00
C TYR A 507 -0.40 -15.85 5.59
N TYR A 508 -0.54 -15.79 6.91
CA TYR A 508 -0.86 -14.56 7.63
C TYR A 508 0.38 -14.12 8.44
N MET A 509 1.21 -13.18 7.98
CA MET A 509 1.15 -12.46 6.71
C MET A 509 2.16 -13.02 5.71
N TYR A 510 1.81 -12.93 4.42
CA TYR A 510 2.77 -13.11 3.34
C TYR A 510 3.61 -11.83 3.12
N HIS A 511 2.94 -10.68 3.15
CA HIS A 511 3.51 -9.34 3.34
C HIS A 511 2.67 -8.63 4.40
N GLY A 512 3.31 -8.13 5.46
CA GLY A 512 2.61 -7.38 6.51
C GLY A 512 2.54 -5.89 6.20
N GLY A 513 3.69 -5.26 5.99
CA GLY A 513 3.80 -3.85 5.64
C GLY A 513 3.86 -2.93 6.87
N THR A 514 3.21 -1.78 6.78
CA THR A 514 3.31 -0.71 7.78
C THR A 514 1.91 -0.16 8.14
N ASN A 515 1.64 -0.01 9.43
CA ASN A 515 0.47 0.64 9.98
C ASN A 515 0.60 2.17 9.89
N PHE A 516 0.52 2.74 8.68
CA PHE A 516 0.64 4.19 8.48
C PHE A 516 -0.49 4.98 9.15
N GLY A 517 -0.16 6.14 9.70
CA GLY A 517 -1.10 6.95 10.46
C GLY A 517 -1.35 6.36 11.83
N ARG A 518 -2.61 6.41 12.25
CA ARG A 518 -3.08 5.99 13.57
C ARG A 518 -3.82 4.64 13.54
N SER A 519 -3.57 3.83 12.51
CA SER A 519 -4.37 2.64 12.20
C SER A 519 -4.00 1.38 12.98
N ALA A 520 -2.86 1.34 13.66
CA ALA A 520 -2.50 0.23 14.54
C ALA A 520 -3.45 0.15 15.75
N SER A 521 -3.76 -1.06 16.21
CA SER A 521 -4.47 -1.27 17.47
C SER A 521 -3.59 -0.99 18.69
N ALA A 522 -4.19 -1.08 19.89
CA ALA A 522 -3.55 -0.80 21.17
C ALA A 522 -2.14 -1.44 21.29
N PHE A 523 -1.11 -0.59 21.43
CA PHE A 523 0.32 -0.93 21.55
C PHE A 523 0.97 -1.62 20.34
N VAL A 524 0.24 -1.95 19.28
CA VAL A 524 0.82 -2.55 18.07
C VAL A 524 1.78 -1.55 17.42
N LYS A 525 2.93 -2.06 16.98
CA LYS A 525 3.97 -1.25 16.34
C LYS A 525 3.50 -0.69 14.99
N THR A 526 4.20 0.34 14.54
CA THR A 526 4.01 0.89 13.20
C THR A 526 4.49 -0.07 12.13
N SER A 527 5.59 -0.81 12.37
CA SER A 527 5.95 -1.97 11.55
C SER A 527 4.96 -3.12 11.77
N TYR A 528 4.52 -3.79 10.70
CA TYR A 528 3.61 -4.93 10.76
C TYR A 528 4.21 -6.16 10.07
N TYR A 529 4.46 -7.24 10.83
CA TYR A 529 4.95 -8.53 10.31
C TYR A 529 6.24 -8.43 9.47
N ASP A 530 7.26 -7.70 9.95
CA ASP A 530 8.53 -7.52 9.22
C ASP A 530 9.28 -8.83 8.92
N LYS A 531 8.98 -9.91 9.65
CA LYS A 531 9.55 -11.26 9.45
C LYS A 531 8.71 -12.17 8.55
N ALA A 532 7.75 -11.63 7.81
CA ALA A 532 6.98 -12.34 6.79
C ALA A 532 7.87 -12.76 5.58
N PRO A 533 7.40 -13.65 4.69
CA PRO A 533 8.10 -13.99 3.44
C PRO A 533 8.50 -12.76 2.61
N LEU A 534 7.68 -11.71 2.60
CA LEU A 534 8.05 -10.37 2.16
C LEU A 534 8.07 -9.44 3.38
N ASP A 535 9.21 -8.78 3.63
CA ASP A 535 9.40 -7.91 4.80
C ASP A 535 8.57 -6.61 4.73
N GLU A 536 8.68 -5.75 5.74
CA GLU A 536 7.95 -4.46 5.81
C GLU A 536 8.15 -3.60 4.55
N TYR A 537 9.34 -3.65 3.96
CA TYR A 537 9.74 -2.85 2.79
C TYR A 537 9.43 -3.55 1.46
N GLY A 538 8.78 -4.71 1.51
CA GLY A 538 8.42 -5.50 0.33
C GLY A 538 9.59 -6.28 -0.28
N MET A 539 10.68 -6.47 0.45
CA MET A 539 11.82 -7.27 0.01
C MET A 539 11.62 -8.74 0.33
N ILE A 540 12.22 -9.62 -0.47
CA ILE A 540 12.17 -11.07 -0.25
C ILE A 540 12.96 -11.41 1.02
N SER A 541 12.32 -12.01 2.01
CA SER A 541 12.94 -12.47 3.25
C SER A 541 13.37 -13.94 3.10
N GLN A 542 14.69 -14.15 3.08
CA GLN A 542 15.30 -15.47 2.91
C GLN A 542 15.83 -16.01 4.25
N PRO A 543 15.65 -17.31 4.51
CA PRO A 543 15.30 -18.37 3.55
C PRO A 543 13.79 -18.61 3.40
N LYS A 544 12.96 -17.94 4.22
CA LYS A 544 11.53 -18.23 4.37
C LYS A 544 10.77 -18.23 3.05
N TRP A 545 10.91 -17.17 2.24
CA TRP A 545 10.25 -17.09 0.95
C TRP A 545 10.69 -18.20 -0.01
N GLY A 546 11.99 -18.47 -0.08
CA GLY A 546 12.54 -19.48 -0.99
C GLY A 546 12.17 -20.90 -0.58
N HIS A 547 12.24 -21.22 0.70
CA HIS A 547 11.92 -22.55 1.21
C HIS A 547 10.44 -22.88 1.01
N LEU A 548 9.55 -21.91 1.26
CA LEU A 548 8.12 -22.07 0.99
C LEU A 548 7.82 -22.18 -0.52
N LYS A 549 8.54 -21.46 -1.37
CA LYS A 549 8.43 -21.62 -2.84
C LYS A 549 8.77 -23.04 -3.30
N GLU A 550 9.83 -23.63 -2.76
CA GLU A 550 10.20 -25.01 -3.07
C GLU A 550 9.14 -25.99 -2.54
N LEU A 551 8.58 -25.75 -1.34
CA LEU A 551 7.45 -26.52 -0.82
C LEU A 551 6.22 -26.45 -1.75
N HIS A 552 5.82 -25.26 -2.19
CA HIS A 552 4.68 -25.10 -3.11
C HIS A 552 4.92 -25.88 -4.41
N SER A 553 6.14 -25.81 -4.94
CA SER A 553 6.53 -26.56 -6.13
C SER A 553 6.43 -28.07 -5.89
N ALA A 554 6.84 -28.56 -4.72
CA ALA A 554 6.75 -29.98 -4.38
C ALA A 554 5.30 -30.45 -4.21
N ILE A 555 4.44 -29.63 -3.62
CA ILE A 555 2.99 -29.90 -3.52
C ILE A 555 2.35 -29.93 -4.91
N ASN A 556 2.72 -29.02 -5.80
CA ASN A 556 2.22 -28.98 -7.18
C ASN A 556 2.61 -30.23 -7.98
N LEU A 557 3.79 -30.81 -7.74
CA LEU A 557 4.15 -32.11 -8.33
C LEU A 557 3.22 -33.25 -7.86
N CYS A 558 2.62 -33.12 -6.68
CA CYS A 558 1.68 -34.09 -6.09
C CYS A 558 0.21 -33.79 -6.41
N MET A 559 -0.10 -32.76 -7.22
CA MET A 559 -1.46 -32.22 -7.36
C MET A 559 -2.49 -33.26 -7.83
N THR A 560 -2.18 -34.06 -8.85
CA THR A 560 -3.13 -35.07 -9.36
C THR A 560 -3.45 -36.16 -8.31
N PRO A 561 -2.46 -36.83 -7.68
CA PRO A 561 -2.73 -37.74 -6.57
C PRO A 561 -3.47 -37.09 -5.39
N LEU A 562 -3.15 -35.85 -5.03
CA LEU A 562 -3.81 -35.16 -3.91
C LEU A 562 -5.29 -34.87 -4.17
N LEU A 563 -5.66 -34.53 -5.41
CA LEU A 563 -7.03 -34.14 -5.77
C LEU A 563 -7.94 -35.31 -6.13
N THR A 564 -7.37 -36.40 -6.67
CA THR A 564 -8.15 -37.51 -7.25
C THR A 564 -7.83 -38.87 -6.65
N GLY A 565 -6.74 -38.98 -5.89
CA GLY A 565 -6.27 -40.24 -5.32
C GLY A 565 -6.99 -40.64 -4.04
N VAL A 566 -6.92 -41.92 -3.72
CA VAL A 566 -7.34 -42.49 -2.44
C VAL A 566 -6.21 -42.32 -1.42
N LYS A 567 -6.53 -41.77 -0.24
CA LYS A 567 -5.57 -41.57 0.85
C LYS A 567 -5.50 -42.81 1.75
N ASP A 568 -4.30 -43.34 1.91
CA ASP A 568 -3.95 -44.36 2.88
C ASP A 568 -2.95 -43.83 3.90
N THR A 569 -3.01 -44.34 5.13
CA THR A 569 -2.04 -44.02 6.19
C THR A 569 -1.29 -45.29 6.58
N VAL A 570 0.03 -45.26 6.48
CA VAL A 570 0.91 -46.40 6.74
C VAL A 570 1.82 -46.08 7.92
N SER A 571 1.82 -46.94 8.94
CA SER A 571 2.78 -46.82 10.04
C SER A 571 4.18 -47.23 9.57
N LEU A 572 5.19 -46.40 9.82
CA LEU A 572 6.59 -46.68 9.49
C LEU A 572 7.45 -46.93 10.74
N GLY A 573 6.92 -46.64 11.92
CA GLY A 573 7.61 -46.72 13.20
C GLY A 573 6.76 -46.14 14.33
N LYS A 574 7.33 -46.01 15.54
CA LYS A 574 6.62 -45.49 16.71
C LYS A 574 6.26 -44.00 16.58
N ARG A 575 7.10 -43.23 15.90
CA ARG A 575 6.97 -41.76 15.70
C ARG A 575 7.06 -41.40 14.21
N GLN A 576 6.93 -42.40 13.34
CA GLN A 576 7.09 -42.26 11.89
C GLN A 576 5.88 -42.87 11.18
N GLN A 577 5.38 -42.16 10.18
CA GLN A 577 4.20 -42.57 9.41
C GLN A 577 4.29 -42.04 7.99
N ALA A 578 3.57 -42.66 7.06
CA ALA A 578 3.40 -42.18 5.70
C ALA A 578 1.93 -41.91 5.40
N TYR A 579 1.66 -40.77 4.75
CA TYR A 579 0.39 -40.54 4.05
C TYR A 579 0.62 -40.78 2.57
N VAL A 580 -0.13 -41.71 1.98
CA VAL A 580 0.04 -42.14 0.60
C VAL A 580 -1.25 -41.86 -0.17
N PHE A 581 -1.12 -41.23 -1.33
CA PHE A 581 -2.23 -40.89 -2.22
C PHE A 581 -2.04 -41.66 -3.53
N THR A 582 -2.95 -42.58 -3.84
CA THR A 582 -2.85 -43.45 -5.02
C THR A 582 -3.99 -43.20 -5.99
N VAL A 583 -3.68 -43.05 -7.28
CA VAL A 583 -4.69 -42.87 -8.33
C VAL A 583 -4.88 -44.21 -9.07
N PRO A 584 -6.12 -44.69 -9.25
CA PRO A 584 -6.38 -45.97 -9.92
C PRO A 584 -5.82 -46.06 -11.35
N SER A 585 -5.75 -44.94 -12.08
CA SER A 585 -5.23 -44.84 -13.45
C SER A 585 -3.70 -44.78 -13.55
N GLY A 586 -2.98 -44.88 -12.42
CA GLY A 586 -1.53 -44.70 -12.35
C GLY A 586 -1.14 -43.29 -11.87
N GLY A 587 -0.32 -43.24 -10.83
CA GLY A 587 0.09 -42.01 -10.13
C GLY A 587 0.10 -42.21 -8.62
N CYS A 588 1.14 -41.75 -7.93
CA CYS A 588 1.29 -41.95 -6.49
C CYS A 588 2.08 -40.79 -5.87
N ALA A 589 1.58 -40.19 -4.80
CA ALA A 589 2.34 -39.26 -3.97
C ALA A 589 2.40 -39.73 -2.52
N ALA A 590 3.54 -39.57 -1.85
CA ALA A 590 3.70 -39.94 -0.45
C ALA A 590 4.35 -38.82 0.39
N PHE A 591 3.92 -38.71 1.63
CA PHE A 591 4.45 -37.79 2.64
C PHE A 591 4.94 -38.62 3.82
N LEU A 592 6.26 -38.75 3.96
CA LEU A 592 6.88 -39.51 5.05
C LEU A 592 7.16 -38.54 6.21
N VAL A 593 6.48 -38.75 7.33
CA VAL A 593 6.49 -37.87 8.50
C VAL A 593 7.34 -38.48 9.60
N ASN A 594 8.23 -37.67 10.18
CA ASN A 594 8.92 -37.98 11.42
C ASN A 594 8.59 -36.94 12.48
N THR A 595 7.90 -37.35 13.54
CA THR A 595 7.55 -36.47 14.68
C THR A 595 8.54 -36.56 15.84
N ASP A 596 9.62 -37.35 15.70
CA ASP A 596 10.67 -37.49 16.71
C ASP A 596 11.63 -36.28 16.65
N THR A 597 12.25 -35.96 17.79
CA THR A 597 13.34 -34.98 17.87
C THR A 597 14.67 -35.54 17.36
N ASN A 598 14.72 -36.84 17.06
CA ASN A 598 15.85 -37.53 16.44
C ASN A 598 15.56 -37.90 14.98
N GLY A 599 16.63 -38.10 14.20
CA GLY A 599 16.51 -38.66 12.85
C GLY A 599 16.15 -40.15 12.91
N ALA A 600 15.51 -40.65 11.85
CA ALA A 600 15.12 -42.06 11.76
C ALA A 600 15.28 -42.60 10.33
N THR A 601 15.75 -43.84 10.19
CA THR A 601 15.77 -44.56 8.91
C THR A 601 14.56 -45.49 8.85
N VAL A 602 13.75 -45.37 7.80
CA VAL A 602 12.50 -46.12 7.63
C VAL A 602 12.48 -46.86 6.29
N SER A 603 11.78 -48.00 6.23
CA SER A 603 11.52 -48.72 4.98
C SER A 603 10.15 -48.35 4.44
N PHE A 604 10.08 -47.88 3.19
CA PHE A 604 8.85 -47.54 2.48
C PHE A 604 8.95 -48.00 1.02
N CYS A 605 7.94 -48.70 0.50
CA CYS A 605 7.93 -49.26 -0.87
C CYS A 605 9.24 -49.98 -1.26
N ASN A 606 9.75 -50.86 -0.39
CA ASN A 606 11.00 -51.62 -0.55
C ASN A 606 12.27 -50.76 -0.70
N SER A 607 12.23 -49.50 -0.29
CA SER A 607 13.36 -48.57 -0.28
C SER A 607 13.58 -48.00 1.12
N SER A 608 14.83 -47.71 1.46
CA SER A 608 15.20 -47.10 2.74
C SER A 608 15.26 -45.57 2.61
N TYR A 609 14.70 -44.85 3.57
CA TYR A 609 14.70 -43.39 3.61
C TYR A 609 15.17 -42.87 4.97
N ASP A 610 16.06 -41.88 4.94
CA ASP A 610 16.49 -41.15 6.14
C ASP A 610 15.61 -39.92 6.35
N LEU A 611 14.86 -39.91 7.45
CA LEU A 611 14.00 -38.81 7.86
C LEU A 611 14.72 -37.95 8.88
N SER A 612 14.75 -36.63 8.64
CA SER A 612 15.30 -35.68 9.61
C SER A 612 14.36 -35.51 10.81
N PRO A 613 14.86 -35.06 11.98
CA PRO A 613 14.01 -34.69 13.12
C PRO A 613 12.89 -33.74 12.71
N LEU A 614 11.70 -33.91 13.28
CA LEU A 614 10.55 -33.01 13.11
C LEU A 614 10.35 -32.55 11.65
N SER A 615 10.37 -33.51 10.72
CA SER A 615 10.38 -33.22 9.29
C SER A 615 9.40 -34.08 8.49
N ILE A 616 9.06 -33.60 7.31
CA ILE A 616 8.27 -34.34 6.33
C ILE A 616 9.04 -34.37 5.01
N SER A 617 9.22 -35.58 4.46
CA SER A 617 9.75 -35.81 3.12
C SER A 617 8.59 -36.00 2.14
N ILE A 618 8.59 -35.25 1.03
CA ILE A 618 7.55 -35.30 -0.01
C ILE A 618 8.10 -36.06 -1.22
N LEU A 619 7.39 -37.12 -1.63
CA LEU A 619 7.71 -38.00 -2.75
C LEU A 619 6.59 -37.93 -3.79
N PRO A 620 6.71 -37.12 -4.85
CA PRO A 620 5.65 -36.95 -5.85
C PRO A 620 5.35 -38.17 -6.72
N ASP A 621 6.21 -39.18 -6.67
CA ASP A 621 6.12 -40.45 -7.40
C ASP A 621 6.15 -41.67 -6.44
N CYS A 622 6.03 -41.44 -5.13
CA CYS A 622 6.23 -42.42 -4.05
C CYS A 622 7.60 -43.10 -4.00
N LYS A 623 8.60 -42.62 -4.75
CA LYS A 623 9.93 -43.26 -4.87
C LYS A 623 11.08 -42.30 -4.61
N THR A 624 11.01 -41.07 -5.11
CA THR A 624 12.09 -40.11 -5.07
C THR A 624 11.69 -38.92 -4.21
N VAL A 625 12.50 -38.59 -3.20
CA VAL A 625 12.24 -37.41 -2.36
C VAL A 625 12.51 -36.14 -3.17
N ALA A 626 11.47 -35.34 -3.39
CA ALA A 626 11.57 -34.05 -4.06
C ALA A 626 11.93 -32.92 -3.08
N TYR A 627 11.40 -33.00 -1.87
CA TYR A 627 11.52 -31.95 -0.86
C TYR A 627 11.51 -32.53 0.55
N ASN A 628 12.24 -31.91 1.49
CA ASN A 628 12.13 -32.20 2.92
C ASN A 628 12.03 -30.88 3.71
N THR A 629 11.08 -30.81 4.63
CA THR A 629 10.74 -29.55 5.35
C THR A 629 11.87 -29.03 6.23
N ALA A 630 12.81 -29.86 6.68
CA ALA A 630 13.94 -29.46 7.52
C ALA A 630 15.26 -29.25 6.74
N LYS A 631 15.28 -29.50 5.42
CA LYS A 631 16.48 -29.35 4.57
C LYS A 631 16.40 -28.06 3.75
N VAL A 632 16.74 -26.93 4.36
CA VAL A 632 16.76 -25.62 3.70
C VAL A 632 17.92 -25.55 2.70
N SER A 633 17.60 -25.53 1.41
CA SER A 633 18.60 -25.42 0.32
C SER A 633 18.72 -24.02 -0.25
N THR A 634 17.84 -23.09 0.17
CA THR A 634 17.85 -21.70 -0.27
C THR A 634 18.87 -20.88 0.52
N GLN A 635 19.36 -19.81 -0.11
CA GLN A 635 20.20 -18.85 0.60
C GLN A 635 19.42 -18.16 1.73
N TYR A 636 20.15 -17.51 2.62
CA TYR A 636 19.74 -16.59 3.67
C TYR A 636 20.15 -15.19 3.25
N ASN A 637 19.38 -14.18 3.67
CA ASN A 637 19.76 -12.80 3.46
C ASN A 637 19.72 -11.96 4.74
N LYS A 638 20.61 -10.98 4.79
CA LYS A 638 20.64 -9.98 5.86
C LYS A 638 20.29 -8.61 5.28
N ARG A 639 19.17 -8.05 5.74
CA ARG A 639 18.82 -6.66 5.50
C ARG A 639 19.82 -5.74 6.21
N THR A 640 20.20 -4.66 5.55
CA THR A 640 21.10 -3.63 6.09
C THR A 640 20.48 -2.26 5.88
N MET A 641 20.58 -1.44 6.92
CA MET A 641 20.19 -0.03 6.90
C MET A 641 21.45 0.79 6.65
N ALA A 642 21.55 1.39 5.47
CA ALA A 642 22.66 2.26 5.11
C ALA A 642 22.27 3.70 5.39
N ARG A 643 22.98 4.33 6.31
CA ARG A 643 22.76 5.73 6.68
C ARG A 643 23.03 6.63 5.48
N SER A 644 22.00 7.30 4.96
CA SER A 644 22.10 8.09 3.74
C SER A 644 22.25 9.57 4.04
N LYS A 645 21.33 10.15 4.81
CA LYS A 645 21.36 11.57 5.17
C LYS A 645 21.04 11.75 6.64
N VAL A 646 22.01 12.23 7.42
CA VAL A 646 21.80 12.71 8.79
C VAL A 646 21.30 14.15 8.73
N LEU A 647 20.36 14.49 9.61
CA LEU A 647 19.71 15.79 9.70
C LEU A 647 20.29 16.58 10.88
N ASP A 648 21.61 16.75 10.88
CA ASP A 648 22.42 17.28 11.99
C ASP A 648 22.59 18.81 12.00
N GLY A 649 22.16 19.51 10.95
CA GLY A 649 22.18 20.97 10.89
C GLY A 649 21.12 21.58 11.80
N ALA A 650 21.52 22.04 12.99
CA ALA A 650 20.64 22.70 13.96
C ALA A 650 19.93 23.94 13.40
N ASP A 651 20.59 24.67 12.50
CA ASP A 651 20.05 25.85 11.81
C ASP A 651 18.94 25.50 10.79
N MET A 652 18.85 24.24 10.36
CA MET A 652 17.82 23.76 9.45
C MET A 652 16.52 23.38 10.17
N TRP A 653 16.59 23.06 11.46
CA TRP A 653 15.43 22.67 12.25
C TRP A 653 14.69 23.90 12.79
N GLN A 654 13.37 23.81 12.76
CA GLN A 654 12.50 24.76 13.44
C GLN A 654 11.61 24.03 14.44
N GLU A 655 11.30 24.71 15.55
CA GLU A 655 10.49 24.15 16.63
C GLU A 655 9.24 25.00 16.91
N PHE A 656 8.18 24.31 17.31
CA PHE A 656 6.94 24.91 17.82
C PHE A 656 6.55 24.15 19.09
N ARG A 657 6.54 24.84 20.23
CA ARG A 657 6.16 24.25 21.52
C ARG A 657 4.66 24.24 21.67
N GLU A 658 4.10 23.08 22.00
CA GLU A 658 2.68 22.92 22.24
C GLU A 658 2.28 23.64 23.52
N GLY A 659 1.17 24.37 23.49
CA GLY A 659 0.64 25.07 24.66
C GLY A 659 -0.02 24.08 25.63
N ILE A 660 0.18 24.28 26.93
CA ILE A 660 -0.50 23.52 27.98
C ILE A 660 -1.75 24.31 28.39
N PRO A 661 -2.96 23.83 28.05
CA PRO A 661 -4.17 24.58 28.34
C PRO A 661 -4.50 24.56 29.83
N ASN A 662 -4.93 25.69 30.38
CA ASN A 662 -5.54 25.75 31.71
C ASN A 662 -7.05 25.45 31.65
N TYR A 663 -7.66 25.28 32.82
CA TYR A 663 -9.10 25.02 32.94
C TYR A 663 -9.95 25.98 32.11
N ASP A 664 -9.76 27.28 32.27
CA ASP A 664 -10.54 28.32 31.59
C ASP A 664 -10.36 28.38 30.07
N GLU A 665 -9.26 27.85 29.54
CA GLU A 665 -8.92 27.90 28.12
C GLU A 665 -9.53 26.76 27.32
N THR A 666 -9.92 25.68 27.99
CA THR A 666 -10.56 24.52 27.35
C THR A 666 -12.04 24.79 27.07
N THR A 667 -12.64 24.09 26.09
CA THR A 667 -14.01 24.39 25.62
C THR A 667 -15.09 23.43 26.11
N ILE A 668 -14.71 22.21 26.50
CA ILE A 668 -15.65 21.20 27.01
C ILE A 668 -15.61 21.24 28.53
N ARG A 669 -16.76 21.11 29.20
CA ARG A 669 -16.91 21.16 30.66
C ARG A 669 -17.73 19.98 31.16
N ALA A 670 -17.32 19.40 32.29
CA ALA A 670 -18.10 18.39 33.02
C ALA A 670 -17.77 18.45 34.51
N ASP A 671 -18.73 18.06 35.37
CA ASP A 671 -18.55 18.02 36.84
C ASP A 671 -18.04 16.65 37.34
N MET A 672 -17.45 15.88 36.44
CA MET A 672 -16.81 14.59 36.71
C MET A 672 -15.81 14.27 35.61
N ILE A 673 -14.91 13.33 35.87
CA ILE A 673 -13.94 12.88 34.88
C ILE A 673 -14.59 12.13 33.70
N LEU A 674 -14.34 12.59 32.46
CA LEU A 674 -14.85 11.94 31.24
C LEU A 674 -13.94 10.82 30.74
N GLU A 675 -14.55 9.76 30.22
CA GLU A 675 -13.83 8.65 29.58
C GLU A 675 -13.18 9.10 28.25
N HIS A 676 -11.95 8.66 28.00
CA HIS A 676 -11.12 9.17 26.89
C HIS A 676 -11.74 8.88 25.52
N MET A 677 -12.02 7.61 25.21
CA MET A 677 -12.44 7.18 23.87
C MET A 677 -13.75 7.84 23.45
N ASN A 678 -14.72 7.89 24.35
CA ASN A 678 -16.01 8.51 24.16
C ASN A 678 -15.90 10.04 23.99
N THR A 679 -14.91 10.68 24.60
CA THR A 679 -14.69 12.12 24.47
C THR A 679 -13.96 12.48 23.18
N THR A 680 -12.94 11.71 22.79
CA THR A 680 -12.14 12.01 21.58
C THR A 680 -12.77 11.52 20.30
N LYS A 681 -13.63 10.48 20.35
CA LYS A 681 -14.23 9.83 19.17
C LYS A 681 -13.19 9.41 18.14
N ASP A 682 -12.00 8.97 18.59
CA ASP A 682 -10.82 8.64 17.77
C ASP A 682 -10.30 9.79 16.87
N ALA A 683 -10.73 11.04 17.12
CA ALA A 683 -10.30 12.19 16.34
C ALA A 683 -8.81 12.56 16.59
N SER A 684 -8.29 12.20 17.75
CA SER A 684 -6.89 12.34 18.15
C SER A 684 -6.54 11.26 19.18
N ASP A 685 -5.25 10.92 19.28
CA ASP A 685 -4.73 10.12 20.40
C ASP A 685 -4.76 10.90 21.72
N TYR A 686 -4.82 12.23 21.68
CA TYR A 686 -4.59 13.10 22.82
C TYR A 686 -5.89 13.69 23.37
N LEU A 687 -6.00 13.71 24.70
CA LEU A 687 -7.05 14.41 25.44
C LEU A 687 -6.47 15.12 26.65
N TRP A 688 -6.72 16.43 26.72
CA TRP A 688 -6.41 17.24 27.90
C TRP A 688 -7.54 17.15 28.92
N TYR A 689 -7.15 16.94 30.18
CA TYR A 689 -8.00 16.97 31.37
C TYR A 689 -7.47 18.09 32.27
N THR A 690 -8.25 19.13 32.51
CA THR A 690 -7.80 20.31 33.24
C THR A 690 -8.74 20.62 34.39
N PHE A 691 -8.20 21.04 35.53
CA PHE A 691 -8.99 21.62 36.62
C PHE A 691 -8.16 22.64 37.39
N SER A 692 -8.84 23.53 38.10
CA SER A 692 -8.21 24.53 38.94
C SER A 692 -8.79 24.50 40.34
N PHE A 693 -7.97 24.67 41.37
CA PHE A 693 -8.44 24.71 42.76
C PHE A 693 -7.65 25.70 43.60
N GLN A 694 -8.30 26.22 44.64
CA GLN A 694 -7.70 27.15 45.60
C GLN A 694 -6.87 26.41 46.65
N HIS A 695 -5.68 26.93 46.98
CA HIS A 695 -4.80 26.42 48.03
C HIS A 695 -4.25 27.56 48.89
N ASP A 696 -4.51 27.52 50.21
CA ASP A 696 -4.26 28.64 51.13
C ASP A 696 -3.01 28.47 52.01
N SER A 697 -1.98 27.74 51.53
CA SER A 697 -0.69 27.59 52.22
C SER A 697 0.47 27.44 51.23
N PRO A 698 1.55 28.25 51.31
CA PRO A 698 2.68 28.10 50.41
C PRO A 698 3.54 26.87 50.77
N ASN A 699 3.94 26.10 49.75
CA ASN A 699 5.05 25.14 49.78
C ASN A 699 4.96 24.01 50.83
N VAL A 700 3.88 23.24 50.81
CA VAL A 700 3.91 21.85 51.33
C VAL A 700 4.23 20.92 50.17
N GLN A 701 5.21 20.03 50.36
CA GLN A 701 5.47 18.97 49.39
C GLN A 701 4.24 18.05 49.36
N THR A 702 3.45 18.13 48.29
CA THR A 702 2.21 17.37 48.14
C THR A 702 2.39 16.29 47.08
N MET A 703 1.52 15.28 47.12
CA MET A 703 1.56 14.16 46.19
C MET A 703 0.32 14.18 45.30
N LEU A 704 0.53 14.21 43.99
CA LEU A 704 -0.51 13.96 42.99
C LEU A 704 -0.57 12.46 42.73
N GLY A 705 -1.75 11.87 42.91
CA GLY A 705 -2.06 10.49 42.53
C GLY A 705 -3.10 10.46 41.41
N VAL A 706 -2.79 9.84 40.29
CA VAL A 706 -3.73 9.63 39.18
C VAL A 706 -3.80 8.16 38.81
N SER A 707 -4.99 7.57 38.87
CA SER A 707 -5.25 6.25 38.29
C SER A 707 -5.75 6.43 36.86
N SER A 708 -5.20 5.62 35.95
CA SER A 708 -5.57 5.64 34.54
C SER A 708 -5.88 4.23 34.04
N LEU A 709 -6.89 4.15 33.19
CA LEU A 709 -7.24 2.95 32.43
C LEU A 709 -6.33 2.76 31.20
N GLY A 710 -5.50 3.75 30.86
CA GLY A 710 -4.54 3.66 29.77
C GLY A 710 -4.35 4.98 29.00
N HIS A 711 -3.52 5.05 27.97
CA HIS A 711 -2.33 4.19 27.77
C HIS A 711 -1.06 4.92 28.23
N VAL A 712 -1.03 6.25 28.10
CA VAL A 712 0.04 7.13 28.58
C VAL A 712 -0.60 8.36 29.26
N LEU A 713 0.05 8.89 30.28
CA LEU A 713 -0.35 10.09 30.99
C LEU A 713 0.85 10.99 31.28
N HIS A 714 0.72 12.27 30.95
CA HIS A 714 1.65 13.33 31.37
C HIS A 714 0.92 14.31 32.29
N ALA A 715 1.52 14.65 33.42
CA ALA A 715 0.94 15.58 34.38
C ALA A 715 1.72 16.90 34.42
N PHE A 716 0.98 18.00 34.41
CA PHE A 716 1.48 19.35 34.51
C PHE A 716 0.77 20.09 35.65
N VAL A 717 1.52 20.87 36.42
CA VAL A 717 0.99 21.75 37.47
C VAL A 717 1.53 23.15 37.22
N ASN A 718 0.63 24.13 37.13
CA ASN A 718 0.95 25.53 36.82
C ASN A 718 1.84 25.67 35.57
N GLY A 719 1.55 24.87 34.53
CA GLY A 719 2.29 24.85 33.27
C GLY A 719 3.64 24.12 33.29
N GLN A 720 4.06 23.56 34.43
CA GLN A 720 5.32 22.80 34.54
C GLN A 720 5.06 21.29 34.54
N ALA A 721 5.89 20.53 33.81
CA ALA A 721 5.81 19.07 33.80
C ALA A 721 6.26 18.50 35.15
N VAL A 722 5.41 17.71 35.80
CA VAL A 722 5.67 17.13 37.14
C VAL A 722 5.80 15.61 37.15
N GLY A 723 5.37 14.92 36.09
CA GLY A 723 5.48 13.46 36.03
C GLY A 723 4.85 12.86 34.78
N SER A 724 5.18 11.60 34.51
CA SER A 724 4.57 10.82 33.43
C SER A 724 4.55 9.34 33.79
N ALA A 725 3.53 8.63 33.34
CA ALA A 725 3.40 7.18 33.49
C ALA A 725 2.72 6.58 32.27
N GLN A 726 2.87 5.26 32.10
CA GLN A 726 2.30 4.53 30.97
C GLN A 726 1.98 3.09 31.38
N GLY A 727 1.06 2.47 30.64
CA GLY A 727 0.79 1.04 30.70
C GLY A 727 1.70 0.23 29.77
N SER A 728 1.36 -1.04 29.61
CA SER A 728 2.01 -1.97 28.69
C SER A 728 0.97 -2.86 28.00
N PHE A 729 1.35 -3.54 26.92
CA PHE A 729 0.47 -4.51 26.27
C PHE A 729 0.08 -5.63 27.26
N GLY A 730 -1.22 -5.90 27.39
CA GLY A 730 -1.76 -6.86 28.35
C GLY A 730 -1.93 -6.35 29.80
N SER A 731 -1.37 -5.18 30.13
CA SER A 731 -1.59 -4.48 31.41
C SER A 731 -1.62 -2.97 31.18
N GLU A 732 -2.73 -2.51 30.62
CA GLU A 732 -2.92 -1.12 30.16
C GLU A 732 -3.10 -0.13 31.33
N ARG A 733 -3.65 -0.60 32.46
CA ARG A 733 -3.92 0.21 33.65
C ARG A 733 -2.64 0.54 34.41
N PHE A 734 -2.54 1.76 34.94
CA PHE A 734 -1.42 2.19 35.77
C PHE A 734 -1.81 3.31 36.73
N ASN A 735 -0.94 3.58 37.70
CA ASN A 735 -1.04 4.73 38.59
C ASN A 735 0.19 5.64 38.39
N LEU A 736 -0.04 6.95 38.31
CA LEU A 736 0.99 7.97 38.41
C LEU A 736 0.96 8.54 39.83
N THR A 737 2.08 8.48 40.53
CA THR A 737 2.26 9.14 41.84
C THR A 737 3.50 10.00 41.76
N THR A 738 3.35 11.32 41.91
CA THR A 738 4.48 12.28 41.81
C THR A 738 4.36 13.39 42.83
N SER A 739 5.50 13.95 43.22
CA SER A 739 5.56 15.10 44.12
C SER A 739 5.33 16.40 43.34
N ILE A 740 4.48 17.28 43.87
CA ILE A 740 4.14 18.56 43.25
C ILE A 740 4.34 19.71 44.24
N SER A 741 4.57 20.91 43.70
CA SER A 741 4.62 22.15 44.46
C SER A 741 3.39 23.00 44.15
N LEU A 742 2.68 23.42 45.19
CA LEU A 742 1.49 24.27 45.07
C LEU A 742 1.83 25.71 45.46
N SER A 743 1.34 26.64 44.65
CA SER A 743 1.40 28.07 44.94
C SER A 743 0.25 28.46 45.88
N ASN A 744 0.44 29.52 46.66
CA ASN A 744 -0.68 30.14 47.37
C ASN A 744 -1.64 30.75 46.34
N GLY A 745 -2.94 30.49 46.46
CA GLY A 745 -3.95 30.90 45.47
C GLY A 745 -4.44 29.76 44.57
N ILE A 746 -4.84 30.14 43.36
CA ILE A 746 -5.35 29.20 42.35
C ILE A 746 -4.20 28.42 41.74
N ASN A 747 -4.32 27.09 41.75
CA ASN A 747 -3.41 26.18 41.07
C ASN A 747 -4.12 25.49 39.92
N ASN A 748 -3.45 25.40 38.78
CA ASN A 748 -3.95 24.70 37.59
C ASN A 748 -3.27 23.34 37.46
N VAL A 749 -4.06 22.29 37.30
CA VAL A 749 -3.57 20.94 37.01
C VAL A 749 -4.07 20.55 35.62
N SER A 750 -3.14 20.15 34.77
CA SER A 750 -3.41 19.73 33.39
C SER A 750 -2.81 18.35 33.16
N LEU A 751 -3.64 17.39 32.80
CA LEU A 751 -3.23 16.02 32.51
C LEU A 751 -3.44 15.75 31.02
N LEU A 752 -2.39 15.38 30.32
CA LEU A 752 -2.46 14.94 28.94
C LEU A 752 -2.51 13.41 28.93
N SER A 753 -3.68 12.86 28.63
CA SER A 753 -3.83 11.44 28.35
C SER A 753 -3.58 11.19 26.87
N ALA A 754 -2.81 10.15 26.55
CA ALA A 754 -2.58 9.71 25.18
C ALA A 754 -2.91 8.23 24.99
N MET A 755 -3.69 7.94 23.95
CA MET A 755 -3.95 6.60 23.43
C MET A 755 -2.79 6.16 22.52
N VAL A 756 -2.68 4.85 22.34
CA VAL A 756 -1.67 4.22 21.47
C VAL A 756 -2.39 3.19 20.61
N GLY A 757 -3.41 3.64 19.88
CA GLY A 757 -4.36 2.78 19.17
C GLY A 757 -5.53 2.33 20.05
N LEU A 758 -6.64 1.95 19.41
CA LEU A 758 -7.84 1.41 20.06
C LEU A 758 -7.72 -0.13 20.23
N PRO A 759 -8.41 -0.73 21.22
CA PRO A 759 -8.45 -2.18 21.36
C PRO A 759 -9.10 -2.83 20.14
N ASP A 760 -8.65 -4.01 19.72
CA ASP A 760 -9.10 -4.68 18.48
C ASP A 760 -9.72 -6.06 18.68
N SER A 761 -9.77 -6.56 19.92
CA SER A 761 -10.20 -7.93 20.21
C SER A 761 -10.93 -8.04 21.56
N GLY A 762 -11.61 -9.18 21.74
CA GLY A 762 -12.42 -9.49 22.93
C GLY A 762 -13.91 -9.18 22.76
N ALA A 763 -14.73 -9.74 23.66
CA ALA A 763 -16.16 -9.44 23.74
C ALA A 763 -16.40 -8.04 24.32
N TYR A 764 -17.58 -7.47 24.00
CA TYR A 764 -18.02 -6.17 24.51
C TYR A 764 -17.02 -5.04 24.22
N LEU A 765 -16.50 -5.00 22.99
CA LEU A 765 -15.50 -4.02 22.56
C LEU A 765 -16.05 -2.58 22.67
N GLU A 766 -17.36 -2.40 22.51
CA GLU A 766 -18.07 -1.15 22.73
C GLU A 766 -18.06 -0.67 24.18
N ARG A 767 -17.67 -1.51 25.15
CA ARG A 767 -17.63 -1.16 26.59
C ARG A 767 -16.21 -0.92 27.11
N ARG A 768 -15.21 -1.00 26.24
CA ARG A 768 -13.83 -0.70 26.61
C ARG A 768 -13.69 0.81 26.87
N ALA A 769 -12.87 1.14 27.85
CA ALA A 769 -12.68 2.49 28.35
C ALA A 769 -11.20 2.73 28.64
N ALA A 770 -10.75 3.96 28.43
CA ALA A 770 -9.38 4.40 28.61
C ALA A 770 -9.31 5.80 29.26
N GLY A 771 -8.09 6.20 29.61
CA GLY A 771 -7.80 7.50 30.23
C GLY A 771 -7.93 7.52 31.77
N PRO A 772 -7.63 8.68 32.37
CA PRO A 772 -7.76 8.91 33.81
C PRO A 772 -9.16 8.60 34.33
N ASN A 773 -9.25 7.89 35.45
CA ASN A 773 -10.52 7.56 36.10
C ASN A 773 -10.58 7.93 37.59
N ARG A 774 -9.46 8.32 38.19
CA ARG A 774 -9.41 8.82 39.57
C ARG A 774 -8.24 9.78 39.74
N VAL A 775 -8.47 10.91 40.40
CA VAL A 775 -7.44 11.93 40.67
C VAL A 775 -7.51 12.35 42.12
N MET A 776 -6.39 12.28 42.82
CA MET A 776 -6.25 12.65 44.22
C MET A 776 -5.04 13.53 44.44
N ILE A 777 -5.15 14.47 45.38
CA ILE A 777 -4.00 15.22 45.89
C ILE A 777 -3.94 14.99 47.40
N GLN A 778 -2.78 14.55 47.87
CA GLN A 778 -2.50 14.30 49.27
C GLN A 778 -1.51 15.34 49.79
N ASP A 779 -1.88 16.00 50.88
CA ASP A 779 -0.97 16.78 51.72
C ASP A 779 -0.74 16.08 53.07
N ALA A 780 0.05 16.68 53.97
CA ALA A 780 0.40 16.07 55.26
C ALA A 780 -0.82 15.90 56.21
N GLN A 781 -1.94 16.54 55.92
CA GLN A 781 -3.10 16.68 56.82
C GLN A 781 -4.40 16.13 56.22
N SER A 782 -4.49 16.00 54.89
CA SER A 782 -5.71 15.70 54.17
C SER A 782 -5.45 15.01 52.82
N LEU A 783 -6.39 14.14 52.43
CA LEU A 783 -6.48 13.54 51.10
C LEU A 783 -7.71 14.13 50.41
N LYS A 784 -7.51 14.83 49.30
CA LYS A 784 -8.58 15.45 48.51
C LYS A 784 -8.79 14.64 47.23
N ASP A 785 -10.04 14.24 46.99
CA ASP A 785 -10.46 13.53 45.78
C ASP A 785 -11.09 14.52 44.78
N PHE A 786 -10.53 14.58 43.57
CA PHE A 786 -10.94 15.47 42.49
C PHE A 786 -11.68 14.73 41.36
N THR A 787 -12.09 13.48 41.58
CA THR A 787 -12.75 12.66 40.55
C THR A 787 -14.10 13.24 40.13
N ASN A 788 -14.90 13.72 41.10
CA ASN A 788 -16.16 14.41 40.88
C ASN A 788 -15.97 15.92 41.16
N TYR A 789 -15.26 16.58 40.25
CA TYR A 789 -14.92 17.99 40.34
C TYR A 789 -15.22 18.69 39.01
N SER A 790 -15.14 20.02 38.97
CA SER A 790 -15.33 20.75 37.71
C SER A 790 -14.07 20.61 36.84
N TRP A 791 -14.22 19.94 35.71
CA TRP A 791 -13.17 19.60 34.75
C TRP A 791 -13.39 20.26 33.39
N GLY A 792 -12.29 20.69 32.78
CA GLY A 792 -12.21 21.24 31.44
C GLY A 792 -11.47 20.29 30.49
N TYR A 793 -11.94 20.17 29.24
CA TYR A 793 -11.37 19.23 28.26
C TYR A 793 -11.07 19.86 26.91
N GLN A 794 -9.99 19.38 26.29
CA GLN A 794 -9.62 19.68 24.91
C GLN A 794 -9.19 18.41 24.18
N VAL A 795 -9.92 18.06 23.12
CA VAL A 795 -9.57 16.95 22.23
C VAL A 795 -8.44 17.39 21.30
N GLY A 796 -7.36 16.61 21.28
CA GLY A 796 -6.20 16.81 20.44
C GLY A 796 -5.29 17.97 20.84
N LEU A 797 -4.22 18.12 20.06
CA LEU A 797 -3.22 19.17 20.20
C LEU A 797 -3.52 20.36 19.27
N VAL A 798 -3.03 21.56 19.59
CA VAL A 798 -3.16 22.74 18.72
C VAL A 798 -2.45 22.50 17.39
N GLY A 799 -1.27 21.88 17.41
CA GLY A 799 -0.55 21.52 16.18
C GLY A 799 -1.35 20.57 15.27
N GLU A 800 -2.10 19.62 15.85
CA GLU A 800 -2.99 18.73 15.09
C GLU A 800 -4.17 19.51 14.48
N LYS A 801 -4.84 20.34 15.29
CA LYS A 801 -6.00 21.15 14.87
C LYS A 801 -5.65 22.12 13.75
N LEU A 802 -4.44 22.70 13.79
CA LEU A 802 -3.93 23.59 12.76
C LEU A 802 -3.35 22.84 11.55
N GLN A 803 -3.16 21.53 11.68
CA GLN A 803 -2.56 20.62 10.71
C GLN A 803 -1.15 21.07 10.30
N ILE A 804 -0.31 21.44 11.27
CA ILE A 804 1.00 22.06 11.01
C ILE A 804 2.01 21.13 10.30
N TYR A 805 1.69 19.85 10.24
CA TYR A 805 2.37 18.82 9.44
C TYR A 805 2.10 18.93 7.92
N THR A 806 1.22 19.82 7.47
CA THR A 806 0.98 20.13 6.05
C THR A 806 1.63 21.46 5.67
N ASP A 807 1.96 21.66 4.38
CA ASP A 807 2.51 22.94 3.89
C ASP A 807 1.60 24.14 4.25
N GLN A 808 0.28 23.97 4.15
CA GLN A 808 -0.69 25.02 4.45
C GLN A 808 -0.81 25.28 5.95
N GLY A 809 -0.88 24.23 6.77
CA GLY A 809 -1.00 24.36 8.22
C GLY A 809 0.29 24.86 8.86
N SER A 810 1.46 24.50 8.33
CA SER A 810 2.75 24.93 8.83
C SER A 810 2.90 26.46 8.82
N ASN A 811 2.27 27.14 7.86
CA ASN A 811 2.27 28.61 7.76
C ASN A 811 1.32 29.31 8.75
N LYS A 812 0.49 28.57 9.50
CA LYS A 812 -0.45 29.14 10.48
C LYS A 812 0.18 29.43 11.83
N VAL A 813 1.38 28.91 12.09
CA VAL A 813 2.10 29.09 13.35
C VAL A 813 3.44 29.79 13.13
N GLN A 814 3.89 30.49 14.15
CA GLN A 814 5.23 31.09 14.16
C GLN A 814 6.22 30.04 14.68
N TRP A 815 7.08 29.58 13.78
CA TRP A 815 8.13 28.62 14.11
C TRP A 815 9.36 29.33 14.66
N SER A 816 9.86 28.85 15.78
CA SER A 816 11.12 29.31 16.36
C SER A 816 12.29 28.54 15.76
N LYS A 817 13.48 29.12 15.80
CA LYS A 817 14.71 28.35 15.51
C LYS A 817 14.89 27.28 16.56
N PHE A 818 15.41 26.12 16.15
CA PHE A 818 15.78 25.07 17.09
C PHE A 818 16.74 25.62 18.14
N SER A 819 16.43 25.35 19.41
CA SER A 819 17.20 25.84 20.56
C SER A 819 18.03 24.72 21.19
N ASN A 820 17.36 23.74 21.78
CA ASN A 820 17.95 22.54 22.34
C ASN A 820 17.01 21.34 22.20
N GLY A 821 17.59 20.14 22.08
CA GLY A 821 16.83 18.89 22.07
C GLY A 821 16.28 18.56 23.45
N GLY A 822 15.30 17.65 23.50
CA GLY A 822 14.81 17.06 24.75
C GLY A 822 13.59 17.73 25.39
N ASN A 823 13.05 18.81 24.81
CA ASN A 823 11.78 19.39 25.29
C ASN A 823 10.60 18.44 24.96
N PRO A 824 9.73 18.11 25.93
CA PRO A 824 8.49 17.36 25.66
C PRO A 824 7.47 18.23 24.92
N LEU A 825 6.45 17.60 24.34
CA LEU A 825 5.36 18.24 23.59
C LEU A 825 5.84 19.34 22.62
N THR A 826 6.79 18.98 21.77
CA THR A 826 7.41 19.89 20.81
C THR A 826 7.24 19.36 19.39
N TRP A 827 6.82 20.23 18.49
CA TRP A 827 6.80 19.94 17.06
C TRP A 827 8.12 20.40 16.44
N TYR A 828 8.74 19.54 15.65
CA TYR A 828 9.92 19.86 14.86
C TYR A 828 9.58 19.80 13.37
N LYS A 829 10.16 20.69 12.58
CA LYS A 829 10.12 20.56 11.12
C LYS A 829 11.47 20.85 10.46
N ILE A 830 11.65 20.24 9.30
CA ILE A 830 12.80 20.43 8.42
C ILE A 830 12.40 20.16 6.97
N LEU A 831 13.11 20.78 6.02
CA LEU A 831 13.04 20.41 4.61
C LEU A 831 14.19 19.45 4.27
N VAL A 832 13.85 18.34 3.60
CA VAL A 832 14.81 17.28 3.29
C VAL A 832 14.65 16.79 1.86
N ASP A 833 15.77 16.49 1.21
CA ASP A 833 15.77 15.90 -0.14
C ASP A 833 15.67 14.37 -0.07
N SER A 834 15.11 13.76 -1.11
CA SER A 834 15.00 12.31 -1.17
C SER A 834 16.39 11.68 -1.32
N PRO A 835 16.70 10.58 -0.60
CA PRO A 835 17.89 9.79 -0.89
C PRO A 835 17.92 9.36 -2.36
N PRO A 836 19.08 9.28 -3.03
CA PRO A 836 19.12 8.87 -4.43
C PRO A 836 18.68 7.40 -4.63
N GLY A 837 18.32 7.06 -5.87
CA GLY A 837 17.99 5.69 -6.31
C GLY A 837 16.60 5.20 -5.91
N ASP A 838 16.32 3.93 -6.21
CA ASP A 838 14.98 3.33 -6.10
C ASP A 838 14.82 2.35 -4.92
N VAL A 839 15.88 2.20 -4.10
CA VAL A 839 15.85 1.33 -2.92
C VAL A 839 14.89 1.88 -1.86
N PRO A 840 14.23 1.05 -1.03
CA PRO A 840 13.33 1.55 0.01
C PRO A 840 14.03 2.50 0.99
N VAL A 841 13.25 3.38 1.61
CA VAL A 841 13.74 4.41 2.55
C VAL A 841 13.08 4.21 3.91
N ALA A 842 13.83 4.46 4.97
CA ALA A 842 13.31 4.48 6.33
C ALA A 842 13.79 5.73 7.06
N LEU A 843 12.93 6.27 7.91
CA LEU A 843 13.28 7.32 8.86
C LEU A 843 13.82 6.66 10.14
N ASN A 844 15.06 6.98 10.48
CA ASN A 844 15.69 6.55 11.72
C ASN A 844 15.40 7.58 12.82
N LEU A 845 14.57 7.18 13.78
CA LEU A 845 14.13 7.98 14.91
C LEU A 845 14.74 7.49 16.23
N GLY A 846 15.84 6.72 16.20
CA GLY A 846 16.40 6.12 17.41
C GLY A 846 16.80 7.12 18.52
N SER A 847 17.01 8.39 18.18
CA SER A 847 17.31 9.48 19.12
C SER A 847 16.07 10.18 19.69
N MET A 848 14.87 9.82 19.22
CA MET A 848 13.61 10.45 19.61
C MET A 848 12.96 9.74 20.80
N GLY A 849 11.88 10.32 21.33
CA GLY A 849 11.16 9.81 22.51
C GLY A 849 9.93 8.98 22.12
N LYS A 850 8.82 9.67 21.91
CA LYS A 850 7.53 9.12 21.46
C LYS A 850 6.81 10.19 20.63
N GLY A 851 6.01 9.79 19.65
CA GLY A 851 5.08 10.70 18.99
C GLY A 851 4.65 10.21 17.62
N GLU A 852 4.54 11.10 16.65
CA GLU A 852 4.11 10.79 15.29
C GLU A 852 4.95 11.58 14.27
N ALA A 853 5.17 10.98 13.10
CA ALA A 853 5.97 11.57 12.03
C ALA A 853 5.15 11.72 10.74
N TRP A 854 5.40 12.80 10.01
CA TRP A 854 4.77 13.09 8.72
C TRP A 854 5.81 13.49 7.68
N ILE A 855 5.61 13.04 6.43
CA ILE A 855 6.34 13.54 5.27
C ILE A 855 5.34 14.07 4.25
N ASN A 856 5.50 15.33 3.85
CA ASN A 856 4.61 16.02 2.90
C ASN A 856 3.13 15.92 3.29
N GLY A 857 2.82 16.02 4.59
CA GLY A 857 1.48 15.87 5.13
C GLY A 857 0.95 14.43 5.21
N GLN A 858 1.68 13.43 4.71
CA GLN A 858 1.33 12.02 4.85
C GLN A 858 1.90 11.48 6.17
N SER A 859 1.05 10.90 7.01
CA SER A 859 1.52 10.30 8.26
C SER A 859 2.28 9.00 7.99
N ILE A 860 3.50 8.94 8.52
CA ILE A 860 4.33 7.73 8.57
C ILE A 860 3.85 6.80 9.69
N GLY A 861 3.20 7.34 10.71
CA GLY A 861 2.65 6.64 11.86
C GLY A 861 3.37 6.97 13.16
N ARG A 862 2.92 6.32 14.23
CA ARG A 862 3.44 6.54 15.59
C ARG A 862 4.88 6.06 15.72
N TYR A 863 5.71 6.76 16.47
CA TYR A 863 7.03 6.30 16.85
C TYR A 863 7.17 6.20 18.36
N TRP A 864 7.86 5.17 18.84
CA TRP A 864 8.15 5.01 20.28
C TRP A 864 9.49 4.30 20.58
N PRO A 865 10.61 4.78 20.01
CA PRO A 865 11.95 4.20 20.17
C PRO A 865 12.46 4.23 21.62
N SER A 866 11.98 5.17 22.45
CA SER A 866 12.34 5.22 23.87
C SER A 866 11.71 4.09 24.71
N TYR A 867 10.66 3.42 24.21
CA TYR A 867 10.10 2.24 24.88
C TYR A 867 10.91 1.00 24.51
N ARG A 868 11.75 0.56 25.44
CA ARG A 868 12.69 -0.53 25.24
C ARG A 868 12.05 -1.90 25.48
N SER A 869 12.36 -2.85 24.61
CA SER A 869 12.19 -4.28 24.80
C SER A 869 13.45 -4.89 25.46
N PRO A 870 13.42 -6.16 25.90
CA PRO A 870 14.60 -6.81 26.48
C PRO A 870 15.85 -6.78 25.59
N SER A 871 15.68 -6.78 24.26
CA SER A 871 16.78 -6.72 23.29
C SER A 871 17.22 -5.31 22.86
N GLY A 872 16.53 -4.23 23.30
CA GLY A 872 16.88 -2.85 22.94
C GLY A 872 15.67 -1.97 22.69
N SER A 873 15.72 -1.06 21.71
CA SER A 873 14.54 -0.25 21.34
C SER A 873 13.54 -1.09 20.55
N SER A 874 12.24 -0.89 20.82
CA SER A 874 11.16 -1.66 20.19
C SER A 874 11.05 -1.43 18.68
N GLN A 875 11.19 -0.19 18.20
CA GLN A 875 11.30 0.17 16.78
C GLN A 875 12.03 1.51 16.61
N ILE A 876 13.08 1.54 15.79
CA ILE A 876 13.85 2.78 15.51
C ILE A 876 13.82 3.20 14.04
N TRP A 877 13.52 2.28 13.12
CA TRP A 877 13.36 2.58 11.70
C TRP A 877 11.88 2.51 11.33
N TYR A 878 11.42 3.56 10.63
CA TYR A 878 10.03 3.74 10.24
C TYR A 878 9.96 3.89 8.72
N ASN A 879 9.23 2.99 8.06
CA ASN A 879 9.17 2.93 6.60
C ASN A 879 8.64 4.24 5.98
N VAL A 880 9.36 4.75 4.98
CA VAL A 880 8.95 5.91 4.18
C VAL A 880 8.76 5.43 2.74
N PRO A 881 7.51 5.27 2.28
CA PRO A 881 7.24 4.93 0.89
C PRO A 881 7.89 5.95 -0.04
N ARG A 882 8.58 5.46 -1.08
CA ARG A 882 9.18 6.32 -2.11
C ARG A 882 8.16 7.25 -2.77
N SER A 883 6.91 6.79 -2.91
CA SER A 883 5.80 7.57 -3.45
C SER A 883 5.38 8.76 -2.57
N PHE A 884 5.80 8.82 -1.30
CA PHE A 884 5.56 9.98 -0.43
C PHE A 884 6.62 11.06 -0.63
N LEU A 885 7.73 10.75 -1.31
CA LEU A 885 8.88 11.63 -1.47
C LEU A 885 8.88 12.28 -2.87
N LYS A 886 9.06 13.60 -2.89
CA LYS A 886 9.51 14.40 -4.03
C LYS A 886 11.04 14.32 -4.11
N PRO A 887 11.67 14.59 -5.28
CA PRO A 887 13.13 14.61 -5.37
C PRO A 887 13.80 15.55 -4.36
N THR A 888 13.25 16.75 -4.19
CA THR A 888 13.77 17.77 -3.27
C THR A 888 12.66 18.46 -2.49
N GLY A 889 13.02 19.09 -1.37
CA GLY A 889 12.10 19.95 -0.61
C GLY A 889 10.92 19.21 0.02
N ASN A 890 11.16 18.01 0.55
CA ASN A 890 10.15 17.27 1.32
C ASN A 890 10.03 17.88 2.71
N LEU A 891 8.80 18.18 3.12
CA LEU A 891 8.53 18.65 4.47
C LEU A 891 8.45 17.44 5.42
N LEU A 892 9.44 17.30 6.30
CA LEU A 892 9.40 16.35 7.41
C LEU A 892 8.94 17.10 8.67
N VAL A 893 7.88 16.60 9.31
CA VAL A 893 7.37 17.12 10.59
C VAL A 893 7.31 16.00 11.60
N LEU A 894 7.77 16.26 12.82
CA LEU A 894 7.76 15.34 13.96
C LEU A 894 6.99 15.99 15.11
N LEU A 895 6.02 15.29 15.68
CA LEU A 895 5.49 15.59 17.00
C LEU A 895 6.31 14.77 18.00
N GLU A 896 7.05 15.43 18.90
CA GLU A 896 7.79 14.79 19.99
C GLU A 896 7.08 14.99 21.32
N GLU A 897 6.54 13.91 21.87
CA GLU A 897 5.72 13.88 23.07
C GLU A 897 6.56 13.88 24.36
N LYS A 898 7.65 13.13 24.41
CA LYS A 898 8.40 12.86 25.66
C LYS A 898 9.71 13.63 25.77
N GLY A 899 10.32 13.94 24.64
CA GLY A 899 11.63 14.58 24.52
C GLY A 899 12.60 13.69 23.74
N GLY A 900 13.25 14.29 22.74
CA GLY A 900 14.16 13.62 21.82
C GLY A 900 15.13 14.61 21.18
N ASP A 901 16.20 14.08 20.57
CA ASP A 901 17.18 14.88 19.84
C ASP A 901 16.98 14.75 18.32
N PRO A 902 16.44 15.79 17.64
CA PRO A 902 16.19 15.75 16.21
C PRO A 902 17.48 15.75 15.37
N LEU A 903 18.64 16.15 15.93
CA LEU A 903 19.90 16.27 15.18
C LEU A 903 20.50 14.92 14.78
N GLN A 904 20.07 13.83 15.42
CA GLN A 904 20.51 12.47 15.11
C GLN A 904 19.52 11.73 14.20
N VAL A 905 18.39 12.35 13.86
CA VAL A 905 17.43 11.79 12.90
C VAL A 905 18.10 11.66 11.54
N SER A 906 17.84 10.54 10.87
CA SER A 906 18.39 10.28 9.55
C SER A 906 17.38 9.64 8.61
N LEU A 907 17.50 9.94 7.32
CA LEU A 907 16.90 9.13 6.26
C LEU A 907 17.92 8.07 5.86
N ASP A 908 17.54 6.82 6.09
CA ASP A 908 18.34 5.65 5.80
C ASP A 908 17.77 4.93 4.57
N THR A 909 18.65 4.28 3.80
CA THR A 909 18.25 3.43 2.68
C THR A 909 18.32 1.97 3.09
N VAL A 910 17.38 1.18 2.59
CA VAL A 910 17.20 -0.22 2.96
C VAL A 910 17.69 -1.10 1.82
N SER A 911 18.63 -2.00 2.10
CA SER A 911 19.18 -2.89 1.09
C SER A 911 19.49 -4.26 1.68
N VAL A 912 19.88 -5.18 0.80
CA VAL A 912 20.33 -6.52 1.15
C VAL A 912 21.80 -6.62 0.77
N SER A 913 22.67 -6.60 1.77
CA SER A 913 24.13 -6.48 1.57
C SER A 913 24.87 -7.81 1.69
N GLN A 914 24.32 -8.79 2.42
CA GLN A 914 25.01 -10.04 2.73
C GLN A 914 24.10 -11.24 2.52
N MET A 915 24.60 -12.22 1.76
CA MET A 915 24.01 -13.54 1.52
C MET A 915 24.77 -14.60 2.28
N CYS A 916 24.07 -15.64 2.72
CA CYS A 916 24.69 -16.84 3.24
C CYS A 916 23.98 -18.07 2.69
N SER A 917 24.69 -19.18 2.47
CA SER A 917 24.08 -20.46 2.13
C SER A 917 24.89 -21.58 2.75
N HIS A 918 24.20 -22.56 3.33
CA HIS A 918 24.81 -23.73 3.96
C HIS A 918 24.12 -24.98 3.44
N VAL A 919 24.82 -25.76 2.62
CA VAL A 919 24.25 -26.96 1.98
C VAL A 919 25.18 -28.14 2.20
N SER A 920 24.61 -29.27 2.58
CA SER A 920 25.36 -30.52 2.78
C SER A 920 25.07 -31.56 1.71
N THR A 921 25.88 -32.63 1.66
CA THR A 921 25.70 -33.73 0.71
C THR A 921 24.40 -34.52 0.92
N SER A 922 23.71 -34.36 2.06
CA SER A 922 22.39 -34.94 2.34
C SER A 922 21.21 -34.04 1.95
N HIS A 923 21.47 -32.81 1.48
CA HIS A 923 20.40 -31.94 0.97
C HIS A 923 19.88 -32.45 -0.38
N LEU A 924 18.71 -31.97 -0.78
CA LEU A 924 18.10 -32.30 -2.06
C LEU A 924 18.47 -31.23 -3.11
N PRO A 925 18.48 -31.59 -4.41
CA PRO A 925 18.53 -30.57 -5.47
C PRO A 925 17.24 -29.73 -5.45
N PRO A 926 17.25 -28.52 -6.04
CA PRO A 926 16.05 -27.70 -6.18
C PRO A 926 14.91 -28.47 -6.85
N VAL A 927 13.68 -28.26 -6.41
CA VAL A 927 12.48 -28.93 -6.92
C VAL A 927 12.27 -28.62 -8.40
N SER A 928 12.70 -27.45 -8.88
CA SER A 928 12.68 -27.11 -10.31
C SER A 928 13.43 -28.10 -11.22
N SER A 929 14.41 -28.84 -10.68
CA SER A 929 15.13 -29.87 -11.43
C SER A 929 14.27 -31.07 -11.83
N TRP A 930 13.05 -31.19 -11.28
CA TRP A 930 12.06 -32.18 -11.68
C TRP A 930 11.30 -31.81 -12.96
N ILE A 931 11.27 -30.53 -13.36
CA ILE A 931 10.40 -30.00 -14.43
C ILE A 931 10.93 -30.31 -15.86
N GLY A 932 12.07 -31.00 -16.00
CA GLY A 932 12.65 -31.39 -17.29
C GLY A 932 12.30 -32.79 -17.82
N HIS A 933 11.34 -33.51 -17.22
CA HIS A 933 11.21 -34.96 -17.40
C HIS A 933 9.93 -35.48 -18.08
N ASN A 934 9.18 -34.64 -18.79
CA ASN A 934 8.07 -35.09 -19.63
C ASN A 934 8.31 -34.74 -21.10
N GLN A 935 9.18 -35.52 -21.75
CA GLN A 935 9.11 -35.91 -23.18
C GLN A 935 10.30 -36.85 -23.51
N GLY A 936 10.05 -38.16 -23.52
CA GLY A 936 10.74 -39.09 -24.42
C GLY A 936 12.06 -39.78 -24.04
N ALA A 937 12.54 -39.80 -22.79
CA ALA A 937 13.79 -40.49 -22.45
C ALA A 937 13.60 -41.82 -21.72
N THR A 938 13.33 -42.89 -22.48
CA THR A 938 13.47 -44.28 -22.04
C THR A 938 14.95 -44.70 -22.05
N GLN A 939 15.74 -44.34 -21.03
CA GLN A 939 16.93 -45.13 -20.62
C GLN A 939 17.32 -44.85 -19.15
N PRO A 940 17.51 -45.89 -18.31
CA PRO A 940 18.01 -45.76 -16.96
C PRO A 940 19.55 -45.65 -16.98
N GLY A 941 20.08 -44.44 -17.14
CA GLY A 941 21.53 -44.24 -17.13
C GLY A 941 21.96 -42.77 -17.11
N LYS A 942 22.56 -42.34 -15.98
CA LYS A 942 23.30 -41.07 -15.79
C LYS A 942 22.49 -39.76 -15.93
N VAL A 943 21.69 -39.43 -14.92
CA VAL A 943 21.07 -38.10 -14.77
C VAL A 943 22.12 -37.05 -14.35
N LYS A 944 22.64 -36.27 -15.31
CA LYS A 944 23.45 -35.07 -15.04
C LYS A 944 22.53 -33.95 -14.52
N GLY A 945 22.37 -33.80 -13.20
CA GLY A 945 21.65 -32.63 -12.66
C GLY A 945 21.31 -32.64 -11.17
N ARG A 946 21.14 -33.82 -10.55
CA ARG A 946 20.62 -33.97 -9.18
C ARG A 946 21.71 -33.96 -8.09
N ARG A 947 22.54 -32.91 -8.01
CA ARG A 947 23.50 -32.76 -6.90
C ARG A 947 23.12 -31.57 -6.01
N PRO A 948 23.33 -31.65 -4.68
CA PRO A 948 23.13 -30.52 -3.79
C PRO A 948 24.03 -29.37 -4.20
N ARG A 949 23.50 -28.15 -4.17
CA ARG A 949 24.20 -26.95 -4.64
C ARG A 949 23.95 -25.81 -3.67
N VAL A 950 25.00 -25.07 -3.37
CA VAL A 950 24.86 -23.71 -2.83
C VAL A 950 24.42 -22.81 -3.99
N GLN A 951 23.34 -22.07 -3.79
CA GLN A 951 22.87 -21.04 -4.73
C GLN A 951 22.98 -19.69 -4.05
N LEU A 952 23.65 -18.74 -4.70
CA LEU A 952 23.75 -17.36 -4.24
C LEU A 952 23.22 -16.43 -5.32
N ALA A 953 22.43 -15.44 -4.94
CA ALA A 953 21.84 -14.44 -5.83
C ALA A 953 21.71 -13.11 -5.09
N CYS A 954 22.32 -12.06 -5.65
CA CYS A 954 22.15 -10.70 -5.18
C CYS A 954 20.85 -10.07 -5.73
N PRO A 955 20.33 -9.02 -5.07
CA PRO A 955 19.27 -8.18 -5.61
C PRO A 955 19.51 -7.72 -7.06
N SER A 956 18.46 -7.41 -7.81
CA SER A 956 18.47 -7.21 -9.27
C SER A 956 19.50 -6.18 -9.79
N THR A 957 19.89 -5.23 -8.96
CA THR A 957 20.84 -4.15 -9.27
C THR A 957 22.28 -4.43 -8.82
N SER A 958 22.54 -5.39 -7.93
CA SER A 958 23.85 -5.66 -7.35
C SER A 958 24.47 -6.97 -7.85
N LYS A 959 25.79 -7.11 -7.64
CA LYS A 959 26.57 -8.30 -7.95
C LYS A 959 27.29 -8.79 -6.71
N ILE A 960 27.69 -10.06 -6.72
CA ILE A 960 28.54 -10.62 -5.67
C ILE A 960 29.89 -9.92 -5.75
N SER A 961 30.15 -9.04 -4.79
CA SER A 961 31.34 -8.18 -4.76
C SER A 961 32.49 -8.83 -4.01
N ARG A 962 32.18 -9.68 -3.02
CA ARG A 962 33.18 -10.36 -2.18
C ARG A 962 32.65 -11.66 -1.60
N ILE A 963 33.52 -12.66 -1.46
CA ILE A 963 33.27 -13.82 -0.61
C ILE A 963 33.91 -13.58 0.75
N LEU A 964 33.07 -13.39 1.77
CA LEU A 964 33.52 -13.12 3.14
C LEU A 964 34.04 -14.41 3.78
N PHE A 965 33.32 -15.51 3.60
CA PHE A 965 33.65 -16.82 4.16
C PHE A 965 33.25 -17.94 3.21
N ALA A 966 34.03 -19.01 3.17
CA ALA A 966 33.66 -20.24 2.46
C ALA A 966 34.41 -21.43 3.07
N SER A 967 33.68 -22.48 3.43
CA SER A 967 34.27 -23.70 4.00
C SER A 967 33.58 -24.95 3.45
N TYR A 968 34.32 -25.78 2.72
CA TYR A 968 33.93 -27.12 2.29
C TYR A 968 34.56 -28.17 3.21
N GLY A 969 33.74 -29.01 3.85
CA GLY A 969 34.16 -29.99 4.85
C GLY A 969 33.09 -30.11 5.93
N THR A 970 33.46 -29.81 7.18
CA THR A 970 32.56 -29.82 8.35
C THR A 970 32.50 -28.46 9.05
N PRO A 971 32.12 -27.35 8.36
CA PRO A 971 31.97 -26.04 8.99
C PRO A 971 31.08 -26.08 10.24
N LEU A 972 31.44 -25.27 11.23
CA LEU A 972 30.66 -25.09 12.46
C LEU A 972 29.74 -23.88 12.32
N GLY A 973 28.59 -23.92 12.97
CA GLY A 973 27.57 -22.87 12.91
C GLY A 973 26.65 -22.95 11.69
N THR A 974 25.84 -21.92 11.52
CA THR A 974 24.84 -21.79 10.45
C THR A 974 24.84 -20.37 9.89
N CYS A 975 23.99 -20.09 8.89
CA CYS A 975 23.79 -18.74 8.39
C CYS A 975 23.11 -17.77 9.39
N GLU A 976 22.52 -18.31 10.45
CA GLU A 976 21.81 -17.55 11.48
C GLU A 976 22.61 -17.41 12.78
N SER A 977 23.69 -18.17 12.92
CA SER A 977 24.56 -18.18 14.10
C SER A 977 26.00 -17.81 13.72
N THR A 978 26.88 -17.76 14.71
CA THR A 978 28.31 -17.59 14.46
C THR A 978 28.84 -18.81 13.70
N TYR A 979 29.56 -18.56 12.60
CA TYR A 979 30.12 -19.59 11.74
C TYR A 979 31.65 -19.60 11.83
N SER A 980 32.24 -20.78 11.71
CA SER A 980 33.69 -20.95 11.68
C SER A 980 34.11 -22.16 10.86
N VAL A 981 35.41 -22.21 10.55
CA VAL A 981 36.02 -23.40 9.96
C VAL A 981 35.96 -24.53 11.01
N GLY A 982 35.48 -25.71 10.63
CA GLY A 982 35.43 -26.85 11.54
C GLY A 982 36.65 -27.76 11.43
N GLY A 983 36.60 -28.89 12.13
CA GLY A 983 37.74 -29.83 12.23
C GLY A 983 38.18 -30.46 10.91
N CYS A 984 37.33 -30.44 9.88
CA CYS A 984 37.70 -30.76 8.52
C CYS A 984 37.35 -29.59 7.59
N HIS A 985 38.33 -29.15 6.79
CA HIS A 985 38.17 -28.06 5.85
C HIS A 985 39.16 -28.17 4.70
N LEU A 986 38.71 -27.90 3.48
CA LEU A 986 39.58 -27.75 2.33
C LEU A 986 40.08 -26.29 2.24
N PRO A 987 41.40 -26.00 2.38
CA PRO A 987 41.91 -24.63 2.39
C PRO A 987 41.59 -23.80 1.13
N SER A 988 41.46 -24.44 -0.04
CA SER A 988 41.13 -23.79 -1.31
C SER A 988 39.63 -23.47 -1.47
N SER A 989 38.78 -23.79 -0.49
CA SER A 989 37.32 -23.60 -0.56
C SER A 989 36.93 -22.20 -1.00
N LYS A 990 37.54 -21.18 -0.40
CA LYS A 990 37.23 -19.77 -0.68
C LYS A 990 37.61 -19.37 -2.10
N THR A 991 38.83 -19.68 -2.53
CA THR A 991 39.31 -19.37 -3.88
C THR A 991 38.44 -20.05 -4.95
N ILE A 992 38.03 -21.30 -4.74
CA ILE A 992 37.15 -22.03 -5.65
C ILE A 992 35.78 -21.34 -5.77
N VAL A 993 35.21 -20.90 -4.66
CA VAL A 993 33.93 -20.19 -4.64
C VAL A 993 34.06 -18.79 -5.26
N GLU A 994 35.14 -18.07 -5.00
CA GLU A 994 35.43 -16.76 -5.62
C GLU A 994 35.48 -16.88 -7.14
N LEU A 995 36.21 -17.87 -7.68
CA LEU A 995 36.25 -18.15 -9.12
C LEU A 995 34.87 -18.42 -9.72
N ALA A 996 33.98 -19.07 -8.96
CA ALA A 996 32.64 -19.41 -9.43
C ALA A 996 31.63 -18.24 -9.34
N CYS A 997 31.79 -17.34 -8.37
CA CYS A 997 30.73 -16.42 -7.95
C CYS A 997 31.05 -14.93 -8.11
N LEU A 998 32.32 -14.52 -8.01
CA LEU A 998 32.70 -13.11 -7.97
C LEU A 998 32.30 -12.38 -9.25
N GLY A 999 31.73 -11.18 -9.13
CA GLY A 999 31.29 -10.33 -10.24
C GLY A 999 30.00 -10.79 -10.94
N ARG A 1000 29.36 -11.87 -10.48
CA ARG A 1000 28.10 -12.39 -11.03
C ARG A 1000 26.90 -11.90 -10.21
N LYS A 1001 25.74 -11.76 -10.85
CA LYS A 1001 24.47 -11.49 -10.15
C LYS A 1001 23.99 -12.70 -9.34
N SER A 1002 24.24 -13.89 -9.86
CA SER A 1002 23.98 -15.16 -9.19
C SER A 1002 25.02 -16.21 -9.58
N CYS A 1003 25.20 -17.21 -8.72
CA CYS A 1003 26.06 -18.35 -8.95
C CYS A 1003 25.49 -19.63 -8.31
N SER A 1004 25.95 -20.77 -8.79
CA SER A 1004 25.60 -22.08 -8.24
C SER A 1004 26.85 -22.95 -8.10
N VAL A 1005 27.13 -23.40 -6.89
CA VAL A 1005 28.32 -24.18 -6.54
C VAL A 1005 27.89 -25.59 -6.10
N PRO A 1006 28.21 -26.65 -6.86
CA PRO A 1006 27.91 -28.03 -6.47
C PRO A 1006 28.68 -28.46 -5.21
N VAL A 1007 27.98 -29.04 -4.24
CA VAL A 1007 28.59 -29.63 -3.04
C VAL A 1007 29.08 -31.04 -3.39
N SER A 1008 30.28 -31.14 -3.98
CA SER A 1008 30.84 -32.45 -4.38
C SER A 1008 32.36 -32.48 -4.41
N VAL A 1009 32.93 -33.64 -4.03
CA VAL A 1009 34.38 -33.93 -4.04
C VAL A 1009 35.03 -33.58 -5.37
N ARG A 1010 34.39 -33.94 -6.48
CA ARG A 1010 34.90 -33.66 -7.84
C ARG A 1010 35.03 -32.17 -8.14
N PHE A 1011 34.10 -31.35 -7.66
CA PHE A 1011 34.12 -29.90 -7.92
C PHE A 1011 35.23 -29.21 -7.12
N PHE A 1012 35.47 -29.70 -5.89
CA PHE A 1012 36.48 -29.14 -4.99
C PHE A 1012 37.87 -29.78 -5.15
N GLY A 1013 38.05 -30.72 -6.08
CA GLY A 1013 39.36 -31.30 -6.41
C GLY A 1013 39.90 -32.28 -5.37
N GLY A 1014 39.11 -32.70 -4.39
CA GLY A 1014 39.54 -33.62 -3.34
C GLY A 1014 38.48 -33.82 -2.25
N ASP A 1015 38.63 -34.88 -1.45
CA ASP A 1015 37.82 -35.14 -0.27
C ASP A 1015 38.62 -34.74 0.98
N PRO A 1016 38.31 -33.60 1.64
CA PRO A 1016 39.06 -33.16 2.81
C PRO A 1016 38.77 -34.05 4.05
N CYS A 1017 37.69 -34.83 4.05
CA CYS A 1017 37.32 -35.74 5.15
C CYS A 1017 36.57 -36.97 4.63
N PRO A 1018 37.32 -38.04 4.27
CA PRO A 1018 36.75 -39.34 3.93
C PRO A 1018 35.83 -39.87 5.05
N GLY A 1019 34.73 -40.52 4.68
CA GLY A 1019 33.78 -41.11 5.63
C GLY A 1019 32.88 -40.13 6.38
N SER A 1020 33.16 -38.83 6.35
CA SER A 1020 32.28 -37.81 6.94
C SER A 1020 31.27 -37.26 5.92
N GLN A 1021 30.15 -36.71 6.41
CA GLN A 1021 29.21 -35.93 5.59
C GLN A 1021 29.79 -34.53 5.34
N LYS A 1022 29.85 -34.11 4.07
CA LYS A 1022 30.41 -32.81 3.70
C LYS A 1022 29.32 -31.77 3.63
N SER A 1023 29.66 -30.55 3.99
CA SER A 1023 28.86 -29.36 3.69
C SER A 1023 29.72 -28.22 3.19
N LEU A 1024 29.07 -27.32 2.47
CA LEU A 1024 29.62 -26.06 2.00
C LEU A 1024 28.82 -24.94 2.65
N LEU A 1025 29.49 -24.14 3.47
CA LEU A 1025 28.94 -22.87 4.00
C LEU A 1025 29.64 -21.72 3.29
N VAL A 1026 28.88 -20.82 2.67
CA VAL A 1026 29.38 -19.63 1.97
C VAL A 1026 28.68 -18.39 2.49
N VAL A 1027 29.45 -17.33 2.70
CA VAL A 1027 28.97 -15.99 3.01
C VAL A 1027 29.53 -15.02 1.98
N ALA A 1028 28.65 -14.25 1.35
CA ALA A 1028 28.98 -13.33 0.27
C ALA A 1028 28.40 -11.94 0.53
N GLU A 1029 29.10 -10.91 0.08
CA GLU A 1029 28.64 -9.52 0.06
C GLU A 1029 28.12 -9.16 -1.34
N CYS A 1030 27.03 -8.41 -1.39
CA CYS A 1030 26.42 -7.86 -2.60
C CYS A 1030 26.65 -6.34 -2.64
N LYS A 1031 27.15 -5.82 -3.77
CA LYS A 1031 27.26 -4.39 -4.05
C LYS A 1031 26.87 -4.06 -5.48
#